data_AF-A0A2E2U908-F1
#
_entry.id   AF-A0A2E2U908-F1
#
_cell.length_a   1.000
_cell.length_b   1.000
_cell.length_c   1.000
_cell.angle_alpha   90.00
_cell.angle_beta   90.00
_cell.angle_gamma   90.00
#
_symmetry.space_group_name_H-M   'P 1'
#
loop_
_entity.id
_entity.type
_entity.pdbx_description
1 polymer ?
#
loop_
_entity_poly.entity_id
_entity_poly.type
_entity_poly.pdbx_seq_one_letter_code
_entity_poly.pdbx_strand_id
1 'polypeptide(L)'
;MWQVFFQNLWNKYIRGGLLLPALLLPLPNTYAEEVGLFERFNDIIQSQDKAFAKLEAEAEDNNFSIGDLKSFEDIALNTTFINFLMLNTPLRYQHFLTRDECSIYDLMITDLVELPERYRSTVFFDYVDKKGSVKTTSLPKTRFFKELVSQKCPGVIKISRNFDTANLSMTLKNLSLKFPENKPLCEQYFEKFRKDVTSPYLCHLVENIEKLPRWEAQARSINNKNKIAFRRELQTKIARAQKYKEVLTPEAFEKINKTCNHLDNIKIGCSEIFLDNYWTYLYREKSSSPIMKTYCADKINAKCLANLSKETYYCTEMIHKSNALTPAPACNELQKTIKNSRLKMEYSDCPGKVGLESAVTFSRILKHFGFYQNETIKDCSMNGIDPTAAFLKEFTELDQWNLQICYDDKINRKEVCQPVIFGELGDRDYSLSHVIGKVANKLRGYNYQETPCEIVAEEDYKPALLKFKNGCFIIKEKRYCRATDCNFKVIISERVFDNYTVKNDLKLNLFPYNYVKEKESLIKLLENNKKIKVDSIPNVTRFKSVFEAHPDAIFVGEGCIEDLYPIKFKRMRANQCRPVSFIVDYIYEAKGTFAMQIRTALDHVHAPRIIPWFYVFSSLKEYQLAHPINLWSFRALYQ
;
A
#
# COMPACT_ATOMS: atom_id res chain seq x y z
N MET A 1 16.15 -13.76 19.60
CA MET A 1 17.46 -13.44 20.17
C MET A 1 18.39 -12.85 19.13
N TRP A 2 19.10 -13.64 18.30
CA TRP A 2 19.94 -13.09 17.21
C TRP A 2 19.15 -12.16 16.28
N GLN A 3 17.98 -12.57 15.82
CA GLN A 3 17.13 -11.74 14.95
C GLN A 3 16.70 -10.40 15.59
N VAL A 4 16.40 -10.38 16.90
CA VAL A 4 15.97 -9.16 17.62
C VAL A 4 17.17 -8.26 17.91
N PHE A 5 18.32 -8.85 18.27
CA PHE A 5 19.58 -8.14 18.42
C PHE A 5 20.01 -7.47 17.11
N PHE A 6 20.08 -8.23 16.01
CA PHE A 6 20.40 -7.70 14.68
C PHE A 6 19.38 -6.65 14.23
N GLN A 7 18.08 -6.87 14.46
CA GLN A 7 17.04 -5.92 14.10
C GLN A 7 17.12 -4.64 14.94
N ASN A 8 17.46 -4.72 16.23
CA ASN A 8 17.67 -3.56 17.10
C ASN A 8 18.95 -2.79 16.73
N LEU A 9 20.06 -3.48 16.45
CA LEU A 9 21.32 -2.85 16.06
C LEU A 9 21.23 -2.21 14.67
N TRP A 10 20.58 -2.89 13.72
CA TRP A 10 20.24 -2.35 12.40
C TRP A 10 19.29 -1.15 12.49
N ASN A 11 18.26 -1.22 13.35
CA ASN A 11 17.36 -0.08 13.56
C ASN A 11 18.02 1.09 14.29
N LYS A 12 18.97 0.85 15.21
CA LYS A 12 19.79 1.88 15.87
C LYS A 12 20.75 2.54 14.87
N TYR A 13 21.39 1.76 14.00
CA TYR A 13 22.21 2.27 12.89
C TYR A 13 21.40 3.14 11.91
N ILE A 14 20.14 2.78 11.67
CA ILE A 14 19.24 3.52 10.76
C ILE A 14 18.59 4.76 11.40
N ARG A 15 18.44 4.82 12.74
CA ARG A 15 17.70 5.90 13.44
C ARG A 15 18.55 6.81 14.34
N GLY A 16 19.80 6.46 14.66
CA GLY A 16 20.66 7.22 15.58
C GLY A 16 21.52 8.26 14.86
N GLY A 17 21.10 9.53 14.85
CA GLY A 17 21.90 10.67 14.41
C GLY A 17 22.85 11.25 15.45
N LEU A 18 22.92 10.71 16.68
CA LEU A 18 23.86 11.13 17.72
C LEU A 18 23.98 10.01 18.77
N LEU A 19 25.20 9.79 19.27
CA LEU A 19 25.65 8.77 20.25
C LEU A 19 26.17 7.42 19.73
N LEU A 20 26.87 7.44 18.59
CA LEU A 20 27.85 6.39 18.23
C LEU A 20 29.29 6.85 17.87
N PRO A 21 29.72 8.14 17.95
CA PRO A 21 31.14 8.45 17.73
C PRO A 21 32.08 7.89 18.81
N ALA A 22 31.58 7.57 20.00
CA ALA A 22 32.41 7.14 21.13
C ALA A 22 32.73 5.62 21.15
N LEU A 23 31.97 4.79 20.43
CA LEU A 23 32.21 3.34 20.30
C LEU A 23 32.89 2.97 18.98
N LEU A 24 33.21 3.97 18.15
CA LEU A 24 33.88 3.83 16.85
C LEU A 24 35.04 4.84 16.70
N LEU A 25 35.74 5.18 17.79
CA LEU A 25 37.08 5.72 17.63
C LEU A 25 37.98 4.61 17.08
N PRO A 26 38.68 4.83 15.97
CA PRO A 26 39.56 3.83 15.40
C PRO A 26 40.72 3.61 16.36
N LEU A 27 40.99 2.36 16.73
CA LEU A 27 42.34 2.01 17.13
C LEU A 27 43.25 2.41 15.96
N PRO A 28 44.27 3.26 16.16
CA PRO A 28 45.16 3.63 15.08
C PRO A 28 45.97 2.39 14.70
N ASN A 29 45.95 2.08 13.40
CA ASN A 29 46.62 0.98 12.70
C ASN A 29 45.83 -0.32 12.56
N THR A 30 44.90 -0.34 11.60
CA THR A 30 44.81 -1.34 10.51
C THR A 30 43.67 -0.98 9.56
N TYR A 31 43.95 -0.14 8.57
CA TYR A 31 43.08 0.04 7.40
C TYR A 31 43.57 -0.87 6.27
N ALA A 32 43.12 -2.13 6.26
CA ALA A 32 43.12 -3.01 5.09
C ALA A 32 42.35 -4.29 5.42
N GLU A 33 41.03 -4.26 5.26
CA GLU A 33 40.13 -5.37 4.86
C GLU A 33 38.69 -4.91 5.06
N GLU A 34 37.87 -4.96 3.99
CA GLU A 34 36.43 -4.68 4.05
C GLU A 34 35.71 -5.81 4.79
N VAL A 35 35.84 -5.85 6.12
CA VAL A 35 35.10 -6.78 6.99
C VAL A 35 33.61 -6.48 6.85
N GLY A 36 32.85 -7.48 6.41
CA GLY A 36 31.43 -7.36 6.09
C GLY A 36 30.59 -6.98 7.30
N LEU A 37 29.44 -6.34 7.08
CA LEU A 37 28.53 -5.90 8.15
C LEU A 37 28.17 -7.04 9.12
N PHE A 38 28.01 -8.27 8.63
CA PHE A 38 27.71 -9.46 9.43
C PHE A 38 28.87 -9.88 10.36
N GLU A 39 30.12 -9.77 9.89
CA GLU A 39 31.30 -10.08 10.70
C GLU A 39 31.44 -9.06 11.83
N ARG A 40 31.25 -7.77 11.55
CA ARG A 40 31.23 -6.72 12.58
C ARG A 40 30.16 -6.95 13.65
N PHE A 41 28.99 -7.47 13.28
CA PHE A 41 27.97 -7.82 14.26
C PHE A 41 28.33 -9.05 15.09
N ASN A 42 28.95 -10.07 14.49
CA ASN A 42 29.47 -11.21 15.24
C ASN A 42 30.55 -10.78 16.23
N ASP A 43 31.42 -9.83 15.87
CA ASP A 43 32.42 -9.26 16.76
C ASP A 43 31.79 -8.53 17.95
N ILE A 44 30.73 -7.74 17.71
CA ILE A 44 29.97 -7.10 18.80
C ILE A 44 29.39 -8.16 19.74
N ILE A 45 28.84 -9.25 19.21
CA ILE A 45 28.23 -10.31 20.03
C ILE A 45 29.28 -11.10 20.81
N GLN A 46 30.43 -11.41 20.21
CA GLN A 46 31.54 -12.04 20.94
C GLN A 46 32.12 -11.12 22.02
N SER A 47 32.25 -9.82 21.72
CA SER A 47 32.68 -8.82 22.69
C SER A 47 31.68 -8.68 23.84
N GLN A 48 30.39 -8.77 23.55
CA GLN A 48 29.30 -8.83 24.53
C GLN A 48 29.47 -10.07 25.41
N ASP A 49 29.50 -11.28 24.84
CA ASP A 49 29.60 -12.51 25.64
C ASP A 49 30.83 -12.51 26.56
N LYS A 50 31.98 -11.99 26.08
CA LYS A 50 33.19 -11.80 26.91
C LYS A 50 32.97 -10.81 28.06
N ALA A 51 32.34 -9.66 27.80
CA ALA A 51 32.06 -8.67 28.84
C ALA A 51 31.09 -9.20 29.90
N PHE A 52 30.12 -10.03 29.50
CA PHE A 52 29.18 -10.66 30.43
C PHE A 52 29.86 -11.74 31.28
N ALA A 53 30.69 -12.60 30.67
CA ALA A 53 31.44 -13.62 31.41
C ALA A 53 32.38 -13.00 32.45
N LYS A 54 32.99 -11.84 32.12
CA LYS A 54 33.79 -11.07 33.07
C LYS A 54 32.95 -10.56 34.24
N LEU A 55 31.76 -10.01 33.96
CA LEU A 55 30.81 -9.56 34.99
C LEU A 55 30.34 -10.71 35.89
N GLU A 56 30.12 -11.90 35.32
CA GLU A 56 29.75 -13.12 36.06
C GLU A 56 30.86 -13.50 37.05
N ALA A 57 32.11 -13.55 36.58
CA ALA A 57 33.27 -13.83 37.43
C ALA A 57 33.47 -12.79 38.55
N GLU A 58 33.37 -11.50 38.24
CA GLU A 58 33.47 -10.41 39.23
C GLU A 58 32.37 -10.48 40.31
N ALA A 59 31.18 -10.98 39.94
CA ALA A 59 30.06 -11.13 40.86
C ALA A 59 30.13 -12.41 41.71
N GLU A 60 30.76 -13.49 41.22
CA GLU A 60 30.95 -14.74 41.97
C GLU A 60 31.91 -14.56 43.16
N ASP A 61 32.88 -13.65 43.04
CA ASP A 61 33.86 -13.35 44.10
C ASP A 61 33.25 -12.62 45.32
N ASN A 62 31.99 -12.16 45.22
CA ASN A 62 31.33 -11.36 46.26
C ASN A 62 30.02 -12.01 46.74
N ASN A 63 29.99 -12.53 47.97
CA ASN A 63 28.76 -12.98 48.61
C ASN A 63 27.97 -11.80 49.20
N PHE A 64 26.87 -11.41 48.54
CA PHE A 64 26.02 -10.32 49.00
C PHE A 64 25.15 -10.68 50.22
N SER A 65 25.18 -9.81 51.24
CA SER A 65 24.25 -9.77 52.35
C SER A 65 23.69 -8.36 52.54
N ILE A 66 22.38 -8.24 52.81
CA ILE A 66 21.72 -6.96 53.11
C ILE A 66 22.40 -6.27 54.31
N GLY A 67 22.93 -7.05 55.26
CA GLY A 67 23.62 -6.52 56.43
C GLY A 67 24.92 -5.76 56.12
N ASP A 68 25.50 -5.96 54.93
CA ASP A 68 26.76 -5.33 54.51
C ASP A 68 26.54 -4.01 53.77
N LEU A 69 25.29 -3.70 53.46
CA LEU A 69 24.89 -2.52 52.70
C LEU A 69 25.02 -1.25 53.56
N LYS A 70 25.59 -0.19 52.97
CA LYS A 70 25.63 1.15 53.58
C LYS A 70 24.28 1.86 53.50
N SER A 71 23.69 1.92 52.31
CA SER A 71 22.36 2.48 52.03
C SER A 71 21.71 1.80 50.82
N PHE A 72 20.37 1.75 50.79
CA PHE A 72 19.63 1.28 49.60
C PHE A 72 19.74 2.24 48.40
N GLU A 73 20.07 3.51 48.65
CA GLU A 73 20.32 4.49 47.59
C GLU A 73 21.63 4.22 46.84
N ASP A 74 22.59 3.58 47.52
CA ASP A 74 23.92 3.25 46.99
C ASP A 74 23.93 1.98 46.10
N ILE A 75 22.76 1.37 45.88
CA ILE A 75 22.61 0.22 44.97
C ILE A 75 22.30 0.74 43.57
N ALA A 76 23.05 0.33 42.56
CA ALA A 76 22.75 0.65 41.16
C ALA A 76 22.90 -0.59 40.29
N LEU A 77 22.09 -0.73 39.23
CA LEU A 77 22.35 -1.76 38.23
C LEU A 77 23.74 -1.56 37.62
N ASN A 78 24.48 -2.65 37.46
CA ASN A 78 25.85 -2.56 36.94
C ASN A 78 25.82 -1.99 35.52
N THR A 79 26.76 -1.09 35.20
CA THR A 79 26.77 -0.38 33.91
C THR A 79 26.87 -1.34 32.71
N THR A 80 27.68 -2.40 32.84
CA THR A 80 27.78 -3.45 31.83
C THR A 80 26.43 -4.14 31.65
N PHE A 81 25.75 -4.49 32.74
CA PHE A 81 24.41 -5.09 32.71
C PHE A 81 23.36 -4.17 32.08
N ILE A 82 23.35 -2.87 32.38
CA ILE A 82 22.46 -1.90 31.73
C ILE A 82 22.69 -1.87 30.22
N ASN A 83 23.95 -1.87 29.78
CA ASN A 83 24.27 -1.91 28.34
C ASN A 83 23.71 -3.17 27.67
N PHE A 84 23.75 -4.32 28.34
CA PHE A 84 23.11 -5.55 27.85
C PHE A 84 21.60 -5.41 27.71
N LEU A 85 20.92 -4.86 28.73
CA LEU A 85 19.48 -4.61 28.67
C LEU A 85 19.15 -3.67 27.50
N MET A 86 19.90 -2.58 27.33
CA MET A 86 19.71 -1.59 26.26
C MET A 86 19.90 -2.16 24.85
N LEU A 87 20.80 -3.11 24.66
CA LEU A 87 21.08 -3.72 23.35
C LEU A 87 20.04 -4.76 22.95
N ASN A 88 19.57 -5.54 23.93
CA ASN A 88 18.63 -6.62 23.65
C ASN A 88 17.15 -6.21 23.77
N THR A 89 16.85 -5.09 24.42
CA THR A 89 15.47 -4.57 24.50
C THR A 89 14.97 -4.07 23.14
N PRO A 90 13.79 -4.54 22.68
CA PRO A 90 13.15 -4.04 21.45
C PRO A 90 13.09 -2.51 21.40
N LEU A 91 13.36 -1.92 20.24
CA LEU A 91 13.39 -0.46 20.05
C LEU A 91 12.13 0.25 20.60
N ARG A 92 10.96 -0.37 20.45
CA ARG A 92 9.67 0.13 20.97
C ARG A 92 9.63 0.37 22.48
N TYR A 93 10.50 -0.27 23.26
CA TYR A 93 10.56 -0.12 24.72
C TYR A 93 11.76 0.69 25.21
N GLN A 94 12.66 1.14 24.32
CA GLN A 94 13.85 1.88 24.73
C GLN A 94 13.55 3.19 25.44
N HIS A 95 12.44 3.84 25.11
CA HIS A 95 12.02 5.06 25.80
C HIS A 95 11.87 4.85 27.32
N PHE A 96 11.37 3.68 27.75
CA PHE A 96 11.22 3.35 29.16
C PHE A 96 12.57 3.18 29.86
N LEU A 97 13.58 2.63 29.17
CA LEU A 97 14.93 2.46 29.73
C LEU A 97 15.65 3.79 29.99
N THR A 98 15.29 4.85 29.23
CA THR A 98 15.90 6.17 29.36
C THR A 98 15.17 7.10 30.33
N ARG A 99 14.05 6.66 30.93
CA ARG A 99 13.20 7.53 31.76
C ARG A 99 13.75 7.72 33.16
N ASP A 100 13.89 6.62 33.89
CA ASP A 100 14.40 6.55 35.26
C ASP A 100 14.74 5.10 35.63
N GLU A 101 15.43 4.91 36.75
CA GLU A 101 15.86 3.59 37.21
C GLU A 101 14.70 2.64 37.51
N CYS A 102 13.61 3.13 38.09
CA CYS A 102 12.44 2.30 38.41
C CYS A 102 11.75 1.76 37.15
N SER A 103 11.83 2.50 36.05
CA SER A 103 11.29 2.09 34.75
C SER A 103 12.07 0.93 34.12
N ILE A 104 13.37 0.84 34.40
CA ILE A 104 14.19 -0.33 34.04
C ILE A 104 13.67 -1.55 34.81
N TYR A 105 13.37 -1.38 36.11
CA TYR A 105 12.78 -2.43 36.92
C TYR A 105 11.37 -2.83 36.45
N ASP A 106 10.53 -1.90 35.98
CA ASP A 106 9.23 -2.19 35.37
C ASP A 106 9.38 -3.08 34.11
N LEU A 107 10.33 -2.76 33.23
CA LEU A 107 10.60 -3.58 32.03
C LEU A 107 11.18 -4.96 32.37
N MET A 108 12.05 -5.01 33.38
CA MET A 108 12.62 -6.26 33.85
C MET A 108 11.54 -7.14 34.48
N ILE A 109 10.71 -6.65 35.40
CA ILE A 109 9.66 -7.48 36.05
C ILE A 109 8.60 -7.97 35.07
N THR A 110 8.34 -7.21 34.01
CA THR A 110 7.41 -7.57 32.92
C THR A 110 8.05 -8.44 31.83
N ASP A 111 9.31 -8.84 31.94
CA ASP A 111 10.02 -9.62 30.92
C ASP A 111 9.96 -9.00 29.50
N LEU A 112 9.73 -7.69 29.39
CA LEU A 112 9.74 -6.95 28.11
C LEU A 112 11.16 -6.66 27.64
N VAL A 113 12.14 -6.74 28.54
CA VAL A 113 13.55 -6.86 28.16
C VAL A 113 13.83 -8.31 27.73
N GLU A 114 14.31 -8.48 26.51
CA GLU A 114 14.85 -9.76 26.08
C GLU A 114 16.28 -9.89 26.62
N LEU A 115 16.57 -10.94 27.39
CA LEU A 115 17.93 -11.34 27.73
C LEU A 115 18.16 -12.77 27.20
N PRO A 116 19.41 -13.15 26.89
CA PRO A 116 19.74 -14.55 26.67
C PRO A 116 19.24 -15.43 27.81
N GLU A 117 18.76 -16.65 27.51
CA GLU A 117 18.11 -17.50 28.53
C GLU A 117 19.00 -17.74 29.75
N ARG A 118 20.30 -17.91 29.53
CA ARG A 118 21.31 -18.09 30.58
C ARG A 118 21.33 -16.94 31.59
N TYR A 119 20.94 -15.73 31.19
CA TYR A 119 21.06 -14.50 31.99
C TYR A 119 19.72 -13.94 32.47
N ARG A 120 18.61 -14.59 32.11
CA ARG A 120 17.26 -14.07 32.37
C ARG A 120 16.88 -14.13 33.85
N SER A 121 17.47 -15.05 34.60
CA SER A 121 17.13 -15.34 36.01
C SER A 121 17.94 -14.55 37.03
N THR A 122 18.97 -13.83 36.61
CA THR A 122 19.97 -13.21 37.49
C THR A 122 20.08 -11.72 37.21
N VAL A 123 20.23 -10.92 38.25
CA VAL A 123 20.39 -9.46 38.16
C VAL A 123 21.74 -9.09 38.75
N PHE A 124 22.53 -8.32 37.99
CA PHE A 124 23.85 -7.83 38.38
C PHE A 124 23.76 -6.37 38.77
N PHE A 125 24.34 -6.03 39.92
CA PHE A 125 24.27 -4.69 40.49
C PHE A 125 25.54 -4.38 41.29
N ASP A 126 25.82 -3.09 41.40
CA ASP A 126 26.88 -2.53 42.21
C ASP A 126 26.26 -1.99 43.51
N TYR A 127 26.97 -2.14 44.62
CA TYR A 127 26.57 -1.58 45.91
C TYR A 127 27.77 -1.04 46.68
N VAL A 128 27.53 -0.07 47.56
CA VAL A 128 28.54 0.42 48.50
C VAL A 128 28.42 -0.35 49.82
N ASP A 129 29.50 -1.01 50.22
CA ASP A 129 29.55 -1.68 51.50
C ASP A 129 29.75 -0.70 52.67
N LYS A 130 29.57 -1.15 53.91
CA LYS A 130 29.77 -0.33 55.11
C LYS A 130 31.18 0.27 55.24
N LYS A 131 32.18 -0.26 54.51
CA LYS A 131 33.55 0.26 54.46
C LYS A 131 33.74 1.33 53.39
N GLY A 132 32.68 1.65 52.63
CA GLY A 132 32.70 2.66 51.56
C GLY A 132 33.26 2.14 50.24
N SER A 133 33.48 0.83 50.09
CA SER A 133 33.97 0.24 48.85
C SER A 133 32.81 -0.16 47.94
N VAL A 134 32.94 0.14 46.64
CA VAL A 134 31.98 -0.29 45.61
C VAL A 134 32.28 -1.74 45.26
N LYS A 135 31.27 -2.60 45.35
CA LYS A 135 31.36 -4.02 45.01
C LYS A 135 30.30 -4.39 44.00
N THR A 136 30.67 -5.27 43.08
CA THR A 136 29.75 -5.86 42.09
C THR A 136 29.32 -7.23 42.56
N THR A 137 28.03 -7.52 42.46
CA THR A 137 27.44 -8.80 42.89
C THR A 137 26.25 -9.16 42.02
N SER A 138 25.71 -10.37 42.21
CA SER A 138 24.49 -10.82 41.56
C SER A 138 23.47 -11.42 42.53
N LEU A 139 22.20 -11.36 42.16
CA LEU A 139 21.11 -12.06 42.88
C LEU A 139 20.12 -12.68 41.89
N PRO A 140 19.43 -13.79 42.28
CA PRO A 140 18.27 -14.25 41.54
C PRO A 140 17.24 -13.14 41.44
N LYS A 141 16.65 -12.95 40.25
CA LYS A 141 15.68 -11.89 39.95
C LYS A 141 14.57 -11.80 41.00
N THR A 142 13.98 -12.94 41.39
CA THR A 142 12.93 -12.98 42.42
C THR A 142 13.38 -12.42 43.77
N ARG A 143 14.63 -12.71 44.18
CA ARG A 143 15.22 -12.22 45.42
C ARG A 143 15.58 -10.73 45.31
N PHE A 144 16.19 -10.32 44.20
CA PHE A 144 16.51 -8.92 43.91
C PHE A 144 15.29 -8.01 44.00
N PHE A 145 14.18 -8.39 43.35
CA PHE A 145 12.94 -7.61 43.39
C PHE A 145 12.30 -7.58 44.78
N LYS A 146 12.34 -8.70 45.51
CA LYS A 146 11.75 -8.80 46.85
C LYS A 146 12.53 -8.02 47.90
N GLU A 147 13.86 -8.11 47.89
CA GLU A 147 14.73 -7.57 48.94
C GLU A 147 15.20 -6.15 48.67
N LEU A 148 15.49 -5.80 47.40
CA LEU A 148 16.12 -4.52 47.05
C LEU A 148 15.14 -3.56 46.36
N VAL A 149 14.51 -4.00 45.27
CA VAL A 149 13.58 -3.13 44.51
C VAL A 149 12.37 -2.73 45.35
N SER A 150 11.90 -3.60 46.26
CA SER A 150 10.79 -3.28 47.17
C SER A 150 11.08 -2.09 48.09
N GLN A 151 12.35 -1.83 48.41
CA GLN A 151 12.78 -0.70 49.21
C GLN A 151 13.02 0.53 48.34
N LYS A 152 13.73 0.38 47.21
CA LYS A 152 14.14 1.49 46.35
C LYS A 152 13.03 2.03 45.45
N CYS A 153 12.25 1.13 44.85
CA CYS A 153 11.16 1.44 43.93
C CYS A 153 9.89 0.66 44.33
N PRO A 154 9.28 0.96 45.51
CA PRO A 154 8.11 0.22 46.01
C PRO A 154 6.92 0.24 45.05
N GLY A 155 6.82 1.28 44.21
CA GLY A 155 5.82 1.40 43.16
C GLY A 155 5.83 0.24 42.16
N VAL A 156 7.01 -0.25 41.76
CA VAL A 156 7.17 -1.37 40.80
C VAL A 156 6.51 -2.63 41.33
N ILE A 157 6.73 -2.94 42.61
CA ILE A 157 6.13 -4.12 43.26
C ILE A 157 4.62 -3.95 43.41
N LYS A 158 4.16 -2.75 43.77
CA LYS A 158 2.74 -2.43 43.93
C LYS A 158 1.99 -2.56 42.59
N ILE A 159 2.52 -1.98 41.52
CA ILE A 159 1.90 -2.03 40.19
C ILE A 159 1.94 -3.46 39.65
N SER A 160 3.05 -4.18 39.78
CA SER A 160 3.13 -5.59 39.37
C SER A 160 2.04 -6.44 40.00
N ARG A 161 1.75 -6.27 41.30
CA ARG A 161 0.67 -6.99 41.98
C ARG A 161 -0.72 -6.65 41.44
N ASN A 162 -0.94 -5.43 40.96
CA ASN A 162 -2.20 -5.03 40.34
C ASN A 162 -2.41 -5.74 38.99
N PHE A 163 -1.33 -6.06 38.28
CA PHE A 163 -1.36 -6.75 36.99
C PHE A 163 -1.22 -8.28 37.07
N ASP A 164 -1.13 -8.82 38.29
CA ASP A 164 -1.25 -10.26 38.52
C ASP A 164 -2.66 -10.76 38.15
N THR A 165 -2.76 -12.02 37.75
CA THR A 165 -4.00 -12.64 37.23
C THR A 165 -5.19 -12.53 38.18
N ALA A 166 -4.95 -12.47 39.49
CA ALA A 166 -6.00 -12.32 40.52
C ALA A 166 -6.62 -10.92 40.55
N ASN A 167 -5.82 -9.87 40.34
CA ASN A 167 -6.26 -8.47 40.48
C ASN A 167 -6.56 -7.80 39.13
N LEU A 168 -6.11 -8.40 38.02
CA LEU A 168 -6.14 -7.81 36.69
C LEU A 168 -7.52 -7.25 36.29
N SER A 169 -8.60 -7.99 36.55
CA SER A 169 -9.95 -7.55 36.18
C SER A 169 -10.36 -6.25 36.87
N MET A 170 -10.06 -6.12 38.17
CA MET A 170 -10.33 -4.90 38.93
C MET A 170 -9.40 -3.76 38.48
N THR A 171 -8.13 -4.06 38.25
CA THR A 171 -7.14 -3.08 37.77
C THR A 171 -7.53 -2.49 36.42
N LEU A 172 -7.93 -3.31 35.45
CA LEU A 172 -8.36 -2.83 34.12
C LEU A 172 -9.66 -2.01 34.18
N LYS A 173 -10.59 -2.36 35.09
CA LYS A 173 -11.78 -1.54 35.34
C LYS A 173 -11.42 -0.17 35.92
N ASN A 174 -10.53 -0.13 36.91
CA ASN A 174 -10.10 1.10 37.58
C ASN A 174 -9.26 2.01 36.67
N LEU A 175 -8.46 1.44 35.76
CA LEU A 175 -7.66 2.19 34.81
C LEU A 175 -8.50 2.98 33.80
N SER A 176 -9.77 2.61 33.56
CA SER A 176 -10.67 3.23 32.60
C SER A 176 -9.94 3.55 31.29
N LEU A 177 -9.56 2.50 30.54
CA LEU A 177 -8.78 2.62 29.32
C LEU A 177 -9.48 3.52 28.30
N LYS A 178 -9.07 4.80 28.24
CA LYS A 178 -9.55 5.78 27.26
C LYS A 178 -8.61 5.77 26.08
N PHE A 179 -9.17 5.58 24.90
CA PHE A 179 -8.45 5.62 23.63
C PHE A 179 -8.72 6.94 22.92
N PRO A 180 -7.77 7.44 22.12
CA PRO A 180 -7.95 8.72 21.45
C PRO A 180 -9.11 8.63 20.44
N GLU A 181 -9.84 9.73 20.25
CA GLU A 181 -10.98 9.81 19.33
C GLU A 181 -10.60 10.30 17.94
N ASN A 182 -9.45 10.96 17.80
CA ASN A 182 -8.96 11.49 16.54
C ASN A 182 -7.43 11.56 16.50
N LYS A 183 -6.88 11.84 15.33
CA LYS A 183 -5.43 11.86 15.06
C LYS A 183 -4.66 12.90 15.89
N PRO A 184 -5.10 14.16 16.07
CA PRO A 184 -4.42 15.11 16.95
C PRO A 184 -4.33 14.63 18.42
N LEU A 185 -5.43 14.06 18.95
CA LEU A 185 -5.45 13.48 20.29
C LEU A 185 -4.62 12.20 20.40
N CYS A 186 -4.34 11.54 19.28
CA CYS A 186 -3.54 10.34 19.24
C CYS A 186 -2.08 10.55 19.63
N GLU A 187 -1.45 11.59 19.09
CA GLU A 187 -0.04 11.85 19.39
C GLU A 187 0.15 12.16 20.89
N GLN A 188 -0.79 12.92 21.46
CA GLN A 188 -0.86 13.17 22.90
C GLN A 188 -1.11 11.89 23.70
N TYR A 189 -1.96 11.00 23.21
CA TYR A 189 -2.19 9.69 23.82
C TYR A 189 -0.92 8.85 23.85
N PHE A 190 -0.16 8.76 22.75
CA PHE A 190 1.11 8.01 22.72
C PHE A 190 2.15 8.60 23.65
N GLU A 191 2.30 9.93 23.70
CA GLU A 191 3.22 10.60 24.63
C GLU A 191 2.82 10.39 26.09
N LYS A 192 1.52 10.40 26.39
CA LYS A 192 1.02 10.06 27.73
C LYS A 192 1.29 8.60 28.06
N PHE A 193 1.03 7.69 27.12
CA PHE A 193 1.24 6.26 27.29
C PHE A 193 2.72 5.95 27.53
N ARG A 194 3.65 6.60 26.83
CA ARG A 194 5.10 6.50 27.07
C ARG A 194 5.52 6.92 28.49
N LYS A 195 4.82 7.88 29.09
CA LYS A 195 5.10 8.39 30.44
C LYS A 195 4.37 7.62 31.54
N ASP A 196 3.34 6.85 31.21
CA ASP A 196 2.55 6.12 32.19
C ASP A 196 3.35 4.92 32.76
N VAL A 197 3.30 4.74 34.09
CA VAL A 197 3.97 3.66 34.82
C VAL A 197 3.29 2.30 34.59
N THR A 198 2.05 2.28 34.12
CA THR A 198 1.29 1.05 33.82
C THR A 198 1.52 0.52 32.41
N SER A 199 2.10 1.31 31.51
CA SER A 199 2.30 0.96 30.11
C SER A 199 3.14 -0.30 29.86
N PRO A 200 4.29 -0.51 30.54
CA PRO A 200 5.02 -1.78 30.42
C PRO A 200 4.15 -2.99 30.76
N TYR A 201 3.31 -2.88 31.78
CA TYR A 201 2.42 -3.96 32.19
C TYR A 201 1.30 -4.20 31.17
N LEU A 202 0.71 -3.15 30.59
CA LEU A 202 -0.27 -3.28 29.51
C LEU A 202 0.35 -3.95 28.28
N CYS A 203 1.58 -3.58 27.90
CA CYS A 203 2.29 -4.20 26.78
C CYS A 203 2.66 -5.67 27.05
N HIS A 204 3.00 -6.02 28.30
CA HIS A 204 3.22 -7.41 28.70
C HIS A 204 1.97 -8.28 28.50
N LEU A 205 0.78 -7.77 28.84
CA LEU A 205 -0.47 -8.53 28.65
C LEU A 205 -0.66 -8.90 27.18
N VAL A 206 -0.58 -7.92 26.27
CA VAL A 206 -0.81 -8.15 24.84
C VAL A 206 0.26 -9.03 24.23
N GLU A 207 1.54 -8.86 24.58
CA GLU A 207 2.61 -9.72 24.07
C GLU A 207 2.46 -11.20 24.49
N ASN A 208 2.00 -11.46 25.72
CA ASN A 208 1.73 -12.82 26.17
C ASN A 208 0.56 -13.45 25.41
N ILE A 209 -0.48 -12.67 25.12
CA ILE A 209 -1.63 -13.12 24.31
C ILE A 209 -1.18 -13.41 22.86
N GLU A 210 -0.31 -12.59 22.27
CA GLU A 210 0.23 -12.83 20.92
C GLU A 210 1.12 -14.08 20.85
N LYS A 211 1.91 -14.35 21.91
CA LYS A 211 2.79 -15.53 21.98
C LYS A 211 2.03 -16.83 22.29
N LEU A 212 0.78 -16.75 22.75
CA LEU A 212 -0.04 -17.90 23.16
C LEU A 212 -0.11 -19.02 22.10
N PRO A 213 -0.43 -18.77 20.81
CA PRO A 213 -0.53 -19.83 19.81
C PRO A 213 0.80 -20.58 19.62
N ARG A 214 1.93 -19.85 19.70
CA ARG A 214 3.27 -20.43 19.60
C ARG A 214 3.57 -21.31 20.80
N TRP A 215 3.22 -20.88 22.00
CA TRP A 215 3.40 -21.67 23.22
C TRP A 215 2.52 -22.91 23.24
N GLU A 216 1.27 -22.83 22.78
CA GLU A 216 0.38 -23.98 22.64
C GLU A 216 0.94 -25.00 21.65
N ALA A 217 1.44 -24.55 20.49
CA ALA A 217 2.11 -25.41 19.52
C ALA A 217 3.37 -26.08 20.11
N GLN A 218 4.20 -25.30 20.81
CA GLN A 218 5.40 -25.81 21.48
C GLN A 218 5.05 -26.83 22.56
N ALA A 219 4.01 -26.58 23.37
CA ALA A 219 3.56 -27.49 24.41
C ALA A 219 3.06 -28.83 23.84
N ARG A 220 2.40 -28.82 22.68
CA ARG A 220 1.98 -30.04 21.97
C ARG A 220 3.16 -30.85 21.42
N SER A 221 4.26 -30.18 21.05
CA SER A 221 5.45 -30.84 20.48
C SER A 221 6.37 -31.53 21.49
N ILE A 222 6.21 -31.27 22.80
CA ILE A 222 7.07 -31.83 23.85
C ILE A 222 6.57 -33.22 24.24
N ASN A 223 7.08 -34.26 23.59
CA ASN A 223 6.77 -35.67 23.90
C ASN A 223 7.68 -36.29 24.97
N ASN A 224 8.74 -35.61 25.41
CA ASN A 224 9.84 -36.26 26.14
C ASN A 224 9.71 -36.13 27.67
N LYS A 225 9.76 -37.26 28.40
CA LYS A 225 9.67 -37.32 29.87
C LYS A 225 10.80 -36.58 30.61
N ASN A 226 11.90 -36.24 29.92
CA ASN A 226 13.07 -35.59 30.54
C ASN A 226 12.99 -34.04 30.59
N LYS A 227 11.89 -33.42 30.17
CA LYS A 227 11.70 -31.95 30.19
C LYS A 227 10.49 -31.50 31.03
N ILE A 228 10.28 -32.13 32.19
CA ILE A 228 9.13 -31.86 33.08
C ILE A 228 9.13 -30.41 33.57
N ALA A 229 10.29 -29.88 34.01
CA ALA A 229 10.40 -28.52 34.51
C ALA A 229 10.03 -27.47 33.45
N PHE A 230 10.58 -27.61 32.24
CA PHE A 230 10.27 -26.75 31.10
C PHE A 230 8.80 -26.83 30.68
N ARG A 231 8.21 -28.04 30.67
CA ARG A 231 6.78 -28.23 30.40
C ARG A 231 5.91 -27.52 31.43
N ARG A 232 6.26 -27.61 32.72
CA ARG A 232 5.53 -26.94 33.81
C ARG A 232 5.58 -25.42 33.65
N GLU A 233 6.75 -24.87 33.38
CA GLU A 233 6.92 -23.43 33.13
C GLU A 233 6.09 -22.95 31.92
N LEU A 234 6.13 -23.70 30.81
CA LEU A 234 5.37 -23.38 29.61
C LEU A 234 3.86 -23.43 29.84
N GLN A 235 3.37 -24.41 30.59
CA GLN A 235 1.96 -24.50 30.99
C GLN A 235 1.53 -23.33 31.86
N THR A 236 2.39 -22.85 32.77
CA THR A 236 2.12 -21.65 33.56
C THR A 236 2.00 -20.40 32.68
N LYS A 237 2.86 -20.25 31.66
CA LYS A 237 2.77 -19.14 30.69
C LYS A 237 1.47 -19.19 29.88
N ILE A 238 1.08 -20.37 29.41
CA ILE A 238 -0.17 -20.59 28.67
C ILE A 238 -1.38 -20.22 29.53
N ALA A 239 -1.48 -20.77 30.75
CA ALA A 239 -2.60 -20.50 31.65
C ALA A 239 -2.72 -19.00 32.00
N ARG A 240 -1.58 -18.33 32.22
CA ARG A 240 -1.54 -16.89 32.46
C ARG A 240 -2.04 -16.09 31.24
N ALA A 241 -1.55 -16.40 30.04
CA ALA A 241 -1.95 -15.72 28.81
C ALA A 241 -3.43 -15.96 28.45
N GLN A 242 -3.95 -17.16 28.69
CA GLN A 242 -5.38 -17.45 28.55
C GLN A 242 -6.21 -16.58 29.50
N LYS A 243 -5.80 -16.44 30.75
CA LYS A 243 -6.47 -15.55 31.70
C LYS A 243 -6.45 -14.08 31.24
N TYR A 244 -5.32 -13.61 30.70
CA TYR A 244 -5.25 -12.26 30.14
C TYR A 244 -6.22 -12.06 28.97
N LYS A 245 -6.31 -13.05 28.08
CA LYS A 245 -7.23 -13.05 26.94
C LYS A 245 -8.70 -13.06 27.36
N GLU A 246 -9.05 -13.72 28.46
CA GLU A 246 -10.42 -13.72 29.00
C GLU A 246 -10.84 -12.37 29.57
N VAL A 247 -9.92 -11.64 30.20
CA VAL A 247 -10.24 -10.39 30.91
C VAL A 247 -10.20 -9.19 29.98
N LEU A 248 -9.32 -9.19 28.97
CA LEU A 248 -9.17 -8.07 28.04
C LEU A 248 -10.22 -8.15 26.92
N THR A 249 -11.01 -7.09 26.74
CA THR A 249 -11.98 -7.06 25.62
C THR A 249 -11.24 -7.07 24.28
N PRO A 250 -11.85 -7.63 23.20
CA PRO A 250 -11.21 -7.66 21.89
C PRO A 250 -10.79 -6.28 21.38
N GLU A 251 -11.61 -5.26 21.63
CA GLU A 251 -11.31 -3.87 21.26
C GLU A 251 -10.12 -3.30 22.05
N ALA A 252 -10.09 -3.51 23.36
CA ALA A 252 -8.97 -3.05 24.19
C ALA A 252 -7.68 -3.77 23.81
N PHE A 253 -7.74 -5.08 23.55
CA PHE A 253 -6.61 -5.85 23.03
C PHE A 253 -6.07 -5.24 21.74
N GLU A 254 -6.93 -5.02 20.74
CA GLU A 254 -6.49 -4.50 19.44
C GLU A 254 -5.83 -3.11 19.58
N LYS A 255 -6.45 -2.19 20.33
CA LYS A 255 -5.94 -0.82 20.49
C LYS A 255 -4.64 -0.78 21.30
N ILE A 256 -4.55 -1.52 22.41
CA ILE A 256 -3.31 -1.60 23.20
C ILE A 256 -2.21 -2.25 22.37
N ASN A 257 -2.52 -3.32 21.63
CA ASN A 257 -1.53 -4.02 20.81
C ASN A 257 -0.92 -3.09 19.75
N LYS A 258 -1.76 -2.35 19.01
CA LYS A 258 -1.31 -1.33 18.05
C LYS A 258 -0.48 -0.23 18.71
N THR A 259 -0.88 0.20 19.91
CA THR A 259 -0.13 1.19 20.68
C THR A 259 1.26 0.66 21.01
N CYS A 260 1.35 -0.52 21.63
CA CYS A 260 2.59 -1.14 22.08
C CYS A 260 3.55 -1.44 20.90
N ASN A 261 3.04 -1.96 19.79
CA ASN A 261 3.84 -2.31 18.62
C ASN A 261 4.46 -1.11 17.90
N HIS A 262 3.92 0.09 18.10
CA HIS A 262 4.37 1.33 17.46
C HIS A 262 4.82 2.41 18.44
N LEU A 263 5.18 2.04 19.68
CA LEU A 263 5.69 2.99 20.67
C LEU A 263 6.95 3.72 20.22
N ASP A 264 7.73 3.20 19.26
CA ASP A 264 8.88 3.86 18.67
C ASP A 264 8.54 4.82 17.50
N ASN A 265 7.32 4.71 16.93
CA ASN A 265 6.88 5.53 15.79
C ASN A 265 5.42 5.93 15.93
N ILE A 266 5.19 7.05 16.62
CA ILE A 266 3.85 7.60 16.91
C ILE A 266 3.03 7.83 15.63
N LYS A 267 3.66 8.32 14.55
CA LYS A 267 2.94 8.60 13.29
C LYS A 267 2.32 7.32 12.70
N ILE A 268 3.09 6.23 12.68
CA ILE A 268 2.60 4.93 12.23
C ILE A 268 1.57 4.39 13.23
N GLY A 269 1.87 4.42 14.52
CA GLY A 269 0.96 3.95 15.56
C GLY A 269 -0.41 4.63 15.52
N CYS A 270 -0.45 5.95 15.30
CA CYS A 270 -1.69 6.68 15.12
C CYS A 270 -2.42 6.32 13.84
N SER A 271 -1.71 6.06 12.73
CA SER A 271 -2.36 5.58 11.52
C SER A 271 -2.99 4.19 11.69
N GLU A 272 -2.42 3.34 12.55
CA GLU A 272 -2.96 2.01 12.84
C GLU A 272 -4.08 2.04 13.90
N ILE A 273 -3.95 2.80 14.99
CA ILE A 273 -5.04 2.91 15.99
C ILE A 273 -6.31 3.41 15.34
N PHE A 274 -6.16 4.41 14.48
CA PHE A 274 -7.29 4.98 13.76
C PHE A 274 -7.63 4.25 12.48
N LEU A 275 -6.93 3.13 12.16
CA LEU A 275 -7.03 2.33 10.92
C LEU A 275 -8.04 3.00 10.00
N ASP A 276 -7.58 4.02 9.26
CA ASP A 276 -8.39 4.63 8.21
C ASP A 276 -8.54 3.52 7.17
N ASN A 277 -9.42 2.56 7.44
CA ASN A 277 -9.89 1.65 6.44
C ASN A 277 -10.57 2.57 5.45
N TYR A 278 -9.83 2.91 4.41
CA TYR A 278 -10.28 3.86 3.43
C TYR A 278 -11.59 3.36 2.80
N TRP A 279 -11.82 2.05 2.77
CA TRP A 279 -13.11 1.46 2.40
C TRP A 279 -14.26 1.83 3.35
N THR A 280 -14.01 1.89 4.66
CA THR A 280 -15.03 2.34 5.64
C THR A 280 -15.28 3.83 5.54
N TYR A 281 -14.24 4.65 5.33
CA TYR A 281 -14.39 6.07 5.05
C TYR A 281 -15.21 6.29 3.77
N LEU A 282 -14.82 5.63 2.66
CA LEU A 282 -15.53 5.69 1.39
C LEU A 282 -16.98 5.22 1.53
N TYR A 283 -17.24 4.19 2.33
CA TYR A 283 -18.60 3.75 2.58
C TYR A 283 -19.45 4.79 3.30
N ARG A 284 -18.90 5.48 4.31
CA ARG A 284 -19.64 6.49 5.07
C ARG A 284 -19.87 7.76 4.27
N GLU A 285 -18.82 8.27 3.63
CA GLU A 285 -18.85 9.58 2.97
C GLU A 285 -19.26 9.52 1.51
N LYS A 286 -18.98 8.41 0.82
CA LYS A 286 -19.12 8.27 -0.63
C LYS A 286 -19.61 6.87 -1.03
N SER A 287 -20.64 6.38 -0.35
CA SER A 287 -21.20 5.04 -0.58
C SER A 287 -21.51 4.80 -2.06
N SER A 288 -21.99 5.80 -2.80
CA SER A 288 -22.33 5.68 -4.22
C SER A 288 -21.14 5.82 -5.19
N SER A 289 -19.91 6.01 -4.70
CA SER A 289 -18.73 6.24 -5.54
C SER A 289 -18.48 5.10 -6.53
N PRO A 290 -18.01 5.40 -7.76
CA PRO A 290 -17.61 4.38 -8.73
C PRO A 290 -16.50 3.45 -8.20
N ILE A 291 -15.64 3.95 -7.31
CA ILE A 291 -14.64 3.16 -6.61
C ILE A 291 -15.32 2.03 -5.82
N MET A 292 -16.30 2.37 -4.97
CA MET A 292 -17.02 1.37 -4.17
C MET A 292 -17.80 0.39 -5.04
N LYS A 293 -18.46 0.86 -6.10
CA LYS A 293 -19.19 0.01 -7.05
C LYS A 293 -18.28 -1.00 -7.76
N THR A 294 -17.03 -0.62 -8.04
CA THR A 294 -16.04 -1.50 -8.69
C THR A 294 -15.75 -2.73 -7.84
N TYR A 295 -15.65 -2.57 -6.51
CA TYR A 295 -15.24 -3.64 -5.62
C TYR A 295 -16.39 -4.34 -4.89
N CYS A 296 -17.54 -3.68 -4.72
CA CYS A 296 -18.72 -4.25 -4.05
C CYS A 296 -19.88 -4.61 -5.00
N ALA A 297 -19.73 -4.37 -6.31
CA ALA A 297 -20.82 -4.48 -7.29
C ALA A 297 -22.07 -3.68 -6.83
N ASP A 298 -23.28 -4.14 -7.19
CA ASP A 298 -24.53 -3.39 -6.98
C ASP A 298 -25.00 -3.32 -5.51
N LYS A 299 -24.43 -4.12 -4.60
CA LYS A 299 -24.85 -4.17 -3.18
C LYS A 299 -23.70 -3.91 -2.23
N ILE A 300 -23.53 -2.64 -1.89
CA ILE A 300 -22.58 -2.17 -0.90
C ILE A 300 -23.15 -2.44 0.50
N ASN A 301 -22.61 -3.43 1.18
CA ASN A 301 -23.09 -3.87 2.50
C ASN A 301 -21.91 -4.16 3.45
N ALA A 302 -22.25 -4.42 4.72
CA ALA A 302 -21.25 -4.74 5.76
C ALA A 302 -20.37 -5.95 5.41
N LYS A 303 -20.90 -6.92 4.65
CA LYS A 303 -20.14 -8.09 4.19
C LYS A 303 -19.06 -7.69 3.18
N CYS A 304 -19.39 -6.86 2.19
CA CYS A 304 -18.39 -6.36 1.24
C CYS A 304 -17.27 -5.60 1.98
N LEU A 305 -17.64 -4.72 2.92
CA LEU A 305 -16.65 -3.98 3.69
C LEU A 305 -15.75 -4.89 4.52
N ALA A 306 -16.33 -5.92 5.15
CA ALA A 306 -15.54 -6.92 5.86
C ALA A 306 -14.52 -7.61 4.94
N ASN A 307 -14.93 -7.98 3.73
CA ASN A 307 -14.05 -8.59 2.74
C ASN A 307 -12.95 -7.63 2.28
N LEU A 308 -13.29 -6.37 1.95
CA LEU A 308 -12.30 -5.35 1.56
C LEU A 308 -11.26 -5.06 2.65
N SER A 309 -11.64 -5.24 3.92
CA SER A 309 -10.79 -4.94 5.07
C SER A 309 -9.93 -6.12 5.51
N LYS A 310 -10.45 -7.36 5.35
CA LYS A 310 -9.86 -8.56 5.94
C LYS A 310 -9.27 -9.52 4.90
N GLU A 311 -9.85 -9.59 3.71
CA GLU A 311 -9.42 -10.53 2.67
C GLU A 311 -8.41 -9.87 1.74
N THR A 312 -7.17 -10.38 1.73
CA THR A 312 -6.07 -9.78 0.94
C THR A 312 -6.37 -9.78 -0.56
N TYR A 313 -6.97 -10.84 -1.09
CA TYR A 313 -7.12 -11.07 -2.53
C TYR A 313 -8.50 -10.72 -3.11
N TYR A 314 -9.46 -10.31 -2.28
CA TYR A 314 -10.83 -10.00 -2.73
C TYR A 314 -10.85 -8.95 -3.85
N CYS A 315 -10.07 -7.88 -3.69
CA CYS A 315 -9.96 -6.81 -4.70
C CYS A 315 -9.33 -7.29 -6.01
N THR A 316 -8.41 -8.26 -5.94
CA THR A 316 -7.77 -8.86 -7.11
C THR A 316 -8.80 -9.60 -7.98
N GLU A 317 -9.71 -10.35 -7.37
CA GLU A 317 -10.76 -11.10 -8.06
C GLU A 317 -11.81 -10.19 -8.72
N MET A 318 -12.19 -9.10 -8.04
CA MET A 318 -13.21 -8.18 -8.57
C MET A 318 -12.74 -7.48 -9.86
N ILE A 319 -11.46 -7.07 -9.90
CA ILE A 319 -10.89 -6.44 -11.11
C ILE A 319 -10.73 -7.44 -12.26
N HIS A 320 -10.55 -8.73 -12.00
CA HIS A 320 -10.45 -9.75 -13.05
C HIS A 320 -11.66 -9.75 -13.99
N LYS A 321 -12.84 -9.33 -13.51
CA LYS A 321 -14.07 -9.27 -14.31
C LYS A 321 -14.15 -8.06 -15.25
N SER A 322 -13.22 -7.11 -15.15
CA SER A 322 -13.26 -5.81 -15.87
C SER A 322 -12.51 -5.79 -17.22
N ASN A 323 -11.88 -6.91 -17.65
CA ASN A 323 -10.99 -6.96 -18.82
C ASN A 323 -9.81 -5.96 -18.72
N ALA A 324 -9.34 -5.69 -17.50
CA ALA A 324 -8.13 -4.92 -17.24
C ALA A 324 -6.93 -5.85 -16.97
N LEU A 325 -5.74 -5.27 -16.81
CA LEU A 325 -4.51 -6.01 -16.50
C LEU A 325 -4.63 -6.77 -15.16
N THR A 326 -4.54 -8.10 -15.21
CA THR A 326 -4.61 -9.00 -14.05
C THR A 326 -3.25 -9.64 -13.72
N PRO A 327 -3.02 -10.09 -12.47
CA PRO A 327 -3.80 -9.80 -11.27
C PRO A 327 -3.68 -8.32 -10.87
N ALA A 328 -4.75 -7.76 -10.29
CA ALA A 328 -4.72 -6.44 -9.65
C ALA A 328 -4.10 -6.52 -8.24
N PRO A 329 -3.60 -5.40 -7.68
CA PRO A 329 -3.03 -5.37 -6.34
C PRO A 329 -4.03 -5.79 -5.25
N ALA A 330 -3.49 -6.19 -4.10
CA ALA A 330 -4.27 -6.61 -2.94
C ALA A 330 -5.03 -5.43 -2.31
N CYS A 331 -6.09 -5.71 -1.54
CA CYS A 331 -6.94 -4.66 -0.96
C CYS A 331 -6.19 -3.69 -0.04
N ASN A 332 -5.17 -4.18 0.68
CA ASN A 332 -4.33 -3.37 1.57
C ASN A 332 -3.44 -2.38 0.80
N GLU A 333 -2.93 -2.76 -0.37
CA GLU A 333 -2.18 -1.87 -1.25
C GLU A 333 -3.13 -0.87 -1.91
N LEU A 334 -4.27 -1.33 -2.41
CA LEU A 334 -5.26 -0.48 -3.07
C LEU A 334 -5.83 0.62 -2.16
N GLN A 335 -6.14 0.32 -0.90
CA GLN A 335 -6.59 1.39 0.01
C GLN A 335 -5.53 2.49 0.16
N LYS A 336 -4.24 2.12 0.17
CA LYS A 336 -3.13 3.07 0.33
C LYS A 336 -2.93 3.88 -0.94
N THR A 337 -3.03 3.26 -2.11
CA THR A 337 -2.81 3.93 -3.38
C THR A 337 -3.99 4.83 -3.76
N ILE A 338 -5.23 4.35 -3.61
CA ILE A 338 -6.42 5.16 -3.89
C ILE A 338 -6.50 6.35 -2.93
N LYS A 339 -6.23 6.16 -1.63
CA LYS A 339 -6.23 7.26 -0.64
C LYS A 339 -5.27 8.39 -0.98
N ASN A 340 -4.10 8.08 -1.55
CA ASN A 340 -3.04 9.06 -1.82
C ASN A 340 -3.07 9.60 -3.26
N SER A 341 -3.98 9.09 -4.09
CA SER A 341 -4.07 9.44 -5.50
C SER A 341 -4.48 10.90 -5.73
N ARG A 342 -3.76 11.59 -6.62
CA ARG A 342 -4.17 12.91 -7.16
C ARG A 342 -5.08 12.79 -8.37
N LEU A 343 -5.07 11.65 -9.06
CA LEU A 343 -5.92 11.43 -10.22
C LEU A 343 -7.40 11.42 -9.79
N LYS A 344 -8.24 12.18 -10.48
CA LYS A 344 -9.69 12.14 -10.23
C LYS A 344 -10.23 10.88 -10.90
N MET A 345 -10.78 9.98 -10.10
CA MET A 345 -11.23 8.67 -10.55
C MET A 345 -12.70 8.39 -10.20
N GLU A 346 -13.56 9.41 -10.20
CA GLU A 346 -14.99 9.25 -9.93
C GLU A 346 -15.73 8.70 -11.18
N TYR A 347 -15.20 7.64 -11.81
CA TYR A 347 -15.77 6.92 -12.95
C TYR A 347 -15.13 5.52 -13.06
N SER A 348 -15.74 4.61 -13.80
CA SER A 348 -15.15 3.30 -14.12
C SER A 348 -14.80 3.22 -15.60
N ASP A 349 -13.69 2.58 -15.93
CA ASP A 349 -13.28 2.27 -17.29
C ASP A 349 -12.96 0.79 -17.48
N CYS A 350 -13.11 0.31 -18.72
CA CYS A 350 -12.81 -1.08 -19.09
C CYS A 350 -11.77 -1.11 -20.21
N PRO A 351 -10.48 -0.89 -19.90
CA PRO A 351 -9.45 -0.64 -20.90
C PRO A 351 -9.34 -1.74 -21.98
N GLY A 352 -9.44 -3.02 -21.61
CA GLY A 352 -9.39 -4.13 -22.58
C GLY A 352 -10.57 -4.19 -23.56
N LYS A 353 -11.67 -3.46 -23.29
CA LYS A 353 -12.81 -3.31 -24.21
C LYS A 353 -12.73 -2.06 -25.09
N VAL A 354 -11.74 -1.18 -24.87
CA VAL A 354 -11.57 0.02 -25.70
C VAL A 354 -10.83 -0.31 -26.99
N GLY A 355 -9.68 -0.98 -26.87
CA GLY A 355 -8.85 -1.38 -28.01
C GLY A 355 -7.82 -0.36 -28.47
N LEU A 356 -7.74 0.80 -27.82
CA LEU A 356 -6.77 1.85 -28.12
C LEU A 356 -6.22 2.49 -26.83
N GLU A 357 -4.98 2.16 -26.50
CA GLU A 357 -4.34 2.51 -25.22
C GLU A 357 -4.16 4.03 -25.04
N SER A 358 -3.70 4.73 -26.07
CA SER A 358 -3.49 6.18 -26.05
C SER A 358 -4.80 6.94 -25.78
N ALA A 359 -5.91 6.49 -26.36
CA ALA A 359 -7.23 7.07 -26.11
C ALA A 359 -7.71 6.85 -24.67
N VAL A 360 -7.41 5.70 -24.05
CA VAL A 360 -7.71 5.43 -22.63
C VAL A 360 -6.94 6.40 -21.74
N THR A 361 -5.61 6.50 -21.92
CA THR A 361 -4.80 7.43 -21.11
C THR A 361 -5.24 8.87 -21.31
N PHE A 362 -5.50 9.30 -22.55
CA PHE A 362 -5.93 10.66 -22.84
C PHE A 362 -7.31 10.98 -22.24
N SER A 363 -8.26 10.05 -22.32
CA SER A 363 -9.57 10.18 -21.67
C SER A 363 -9.44 10.40 -20.15
N ARG A 364 -8.53 9.69 -19.49
CA ARG A 364 -8.24 9.88 -18.06
C ARG A 364 -7.66 11.27 -17.76
N ILE A 365 -6.76 11.77 -18.62
CA ILE A 365 -6.19 13.13 -18.50
C ILE A 365 -7.31 14.17 -18.61
N LEU A 366 -8.16 14.04 -19.63
CA LEU A 366 -9.28 14.95 -19.87
C LEU A 366 -10.26 14.98 -18.70
N LYS A 367 -10.61 13.81 -18.15
CA LYS A 367 -11.48 13.69 -16.97
C LYS A 367 -10.84 14.26 -15.71
N HIS A 368 -9.53 14.10 -15.53
CA HIS A 368 -8.82 14.65 -14.38
C HIS A 368 -8.89 16.18 -14.32
N PHE A 369 -8.65 16.85 -15.45
CA PHE A 369 -8.76 18.31 -15.55
C PHE A 369 -10.20 18.81 -15.67
N GLY A 370 -11.19 17.91 -15.73
CA GLY A 370 -12.61 18.25 -15.75
C GLY A 370 -13.08 18.84 -17.08
N PHE A 371 -12.38 18.58 -18.18
CA PHE A 371 -12.75 19.10 -19.50
C PHE A 371 -13.99 18.42 -20.10
N TYR A 372 -14.26 17.17 -19.69
CA TYR A 372 -15.47 16.42 -20.08
C TYR A 372 -16.06 15.77 -18.85
N GLN A 373 -17.37 15.92 -18.67
CA GLN A 373 -18.09 15.41 -17.49
C GLN A 373 -18.30 13.90 -17.56
N ASN A 374 -18.48 13.29 -16.38
CA ASN A 374 -18.90 11.90 -16.26
C ASN A 374 -20.42 11.80 -16.49
N GLU A 375 -20.88 12.06 -17.71
CA GLU A 375 -22.22 11.65 -18.10
C GLU A 375 -22.38 10.15 -17.83
N THR A 376 -23.56 9.72 -17.40
CA THR A 376 -23.84 8.31 -17.08
C THR A 376 -23.91 7.47 -18.34
N ILE A 377 -22.75 7.23 -18.95
CA ILE A 377 -22.61 6.25 -20.02
C ILE A 377 -22.61 4.87 -19.36
N LYS A 378 -23.61 4.06 -19.69
CA LYS A 378 -23.79 2.71 -19.11
C LYS A 378 -22.63 1.78 -19.44
N ASP A 379 -21.99 1.95 -20.60
CA ASP A 379 -20.88 1.12 -21.04
C ASP A 379 -19.53 1.69 -20.54
N CYS A 380 -18.83 0.91 -19.72
CA CYS A 380 -17.51 1.28 -19.20
C CYS A 380 -16.41 1.41 -20.28
N SER A 381 -16.57 0.78 -21.45
CA SER A 381 -15.65 0.98 -22.57
C SER A 381 -15.79 2.37 -23.17
N MET A 382 -17.03 2.86 -23.27
CA MET A 382 -17.32 4.21 -23.75
C MET A 382 -16.76 5.27 -22.81
N ASN A 383 -16.85 5.06 -21.50
CA ASN A 383 -16.20 5.91 -20.50
C ASN A 383 -14.68 6.05 -20.69
N GLY A 384 -14.03 5.08 -21.35
CA GLY A 384 -12.59 5.09 -21.62
C GLY A 384 -12.20 5.76 -22.93
N ILE A 385 -13.14 6.03 -23.86
CA ILE A 385 -12.82 6.51 -25.20
C ILE A 385 -13.54 7.81 -25.58
N ASP A 386 -14.73 8.00 -25.05
CA ASP A 386 -15.63 9.08 -25.46
C ASP A 386 -15.06 10.48 -25.24
N PRO A 387 -14.44 10.83 -24.08
CA PRO A 387 -13.81 12.13 -23.92
C PRO A 387 -12.76 12.42 -24.99
N THR A 388 -12.00 11.41 -25.42
CA THR A 388 -11.00 11.56 -26.49
C THR A 388 -11.67 11.87 -27.83
N ALA A 389 -12.75 11.15 -28.17
CA ALA A 389 -13.50 11.42 -29.39
C ALA A 389 -14.20 12.78 -29.36
N ALA A 390 -14.83 13.15 -28.24
CA ALA A 390 -15.44 14.46 -28.05
C ALA A 390 -14.41 15.59 -28.20
N PHE A 391 -13.21 15.42 -27.64
CA PHE A 391 -12.11 16.36 -27.80
C PHE A 391 -11.65 16.49 -29.26
N LEU A 392 -11.43 15.37 -29.95
CA LEU A 392 -11.03 15.41 -31.35
C LEU A 392 -12.13 15.98 -32.25
N LYS A 393 -13.40 15.77 -31.92
CA LYS A 393 -14.51 16.42 -32.62
C LYS A 393 -14.48 17.93 -32.44
N GLU A 394 -14.27 18.42 -31.22
CA GLU A 394 -14.24 19.85 -30.90
C GLU A 394 -13.09 20.58 -31.62
N PHE A 395 -11.92 19.95 -31.77
CA PHE A 395 -10.71 20.66 -32.26
C PHE A 395 -10.18 20.21 -33.62
N THR A 396 -10.64 19.07 -34.14
CA THR A 396 -10.15 18.50 -35.41
C THR A 396 -11.28 17.95 -36.28
N GLU A 397 -12.55 18.18 -35.91
CA GLU A 397 -13.72 17.62 -36.61
C GLU A 397 -13.66 16.09 -36.81
N LEU A 398 -12.96 15.37 -35.93
CA LEU A 398 -12.65 13.94 -36.03
C LEU A 398 -11.80 13.52 -37.23
N ASP A 399 -11.09 14.44 -37.89
CA ASP A 399 -10.18 14.14 -39.00
C ASP A 399 -9.12 13.09 -38.61
N GLN A 400 -8.66 13.13 -37.35
CA GLN A 400 -7.67 12.19 -36.83
C GLN A 400 -8.25 10.82 -36.42
N TRP A 401 -9.59 10.71 -36.35
CA TRP A 401 -10.24 9.51 -35.83
C TRP A 401 -10.11 8.31 -36.79
N ASN A 402 -10.15 8.52 -38.10
CA ASN A 402 -9.90 7.49 -39.14
C ASN A 402 -10.59 6.12 -38.96
N LEU A 403 -11.62 6.05 -38.12
CA LEU A 403 -12.53 4.93 -37.93
C LEU A 403 -13.90 5.36 -38.42
N GLN A 404 -14.31 4.81 -39.55
CA GLN A 404 -15.44 5.31 -40.33
C GLN A 404 -16.32 4.19 -40.89
N ILE A 405 -17.61 4.47 -41.02
CA ILE A 405 -18.55 3.68 -41.82
C ILE A 405 -18.80 4.44 -43.12
N CYS A 406 -18.51 3.78 -44.24
CA CYS A 406 -18.64 4.35 -45.56
C CYS A 406 -19.74 3.66 -46.35
N TYR A 407 -20.38 4.41 -47.25
CA TYR A 407 -21.34 3.88 -48.21
C TYR A 407 -21.27 4.65 -49.52
N ASP A 408 -21.76 4.03 -50.59
CA ASP A 408 -21.85 4.66 -51.91
C ASP A 408 -23.15 5.46 -52.05
N ASP A 409 -23.04 6.79 -52.09
CA ASP A 409 -24.17 7.67 -52.40
C ASP A 409 -24.36 7.72 -53.92
N LYS A 410 -25.19 6.80 -54.44
CA LYS A 410 -25.50 6.68 -55.86
C LYS A 410 -26.08 7.95 -56.49
N ILE A 411 -26.71 8.83 -55.69
CA ILE A 411 -27.28 10.09 -56.18
C ILE A 411 -26.15 11.07 -56.50
N ASN A 412 -25.20 11.20 -55.57
CA ASN A 412 -24.07 12.12 -55.69
C ASN A 412 -22.82 11.50 -56.34
N ARG A 413 -22.86 10.19 -56.67
CA ARG A 413 -21.76 9.40 -57.24
C ARG A 413 -20.46 9.53 -56.45
N LYS A 414 -20.56 9.48 -55.12
CA LYS A 414 -19.41 9.59 -54.22
C LYS A 414 -19.55 8.64 -53.05
N GLU A 415 -18.42 8.12 -52.60
CA GLU A 415 -18.34 7.44 -51.32
C GLU A 415 -18.45 8.48 -50.19
N VAL A 416 -19.35 8.24 -49.24
CA VAL A 416 -19.55 9.08 -48.06
C VAL A 416 -19.16 8.28 -46.84
N CYS A 417 -18.19 8.78 -46.07
CA CYS A 417 -17.71 8.17 -44.84
C CYS A 417 -18.15 9.00 -43.62
N GLN A 418 -18.57 8.32 -42.56
CA GLN A 418 -19.00 8.93 -41.30
C GLN A 418 -18.15 8.37 -40.16
N PRO A 419 -17.56 9.21 -39.29
CA PRO A 419 -16.78 8.74 -38.15
C PRO A 419 -17.65 7.97 -37.17
N VAL A 420 -17.12 6.91 -36.56
CA VAL A 420 -17.88 6.02 -35.69
C VAL A 420 -17.09 5.55 -34.48
N ILE A 421 -17.78 5.34 -33.36
CA ILE A 421 -17.31 4.53 -32.24
C ILE A 421 -18.24 3.32 -32.14
N PHE A 422 -17.69 2.12 -31.98
CA PHE A 422 -18.46 0.87 -31.92
C PHE A 422 -19.15 0.64 -30.56
N GLY A 423 -19.84 1.65 -30.05
CA GLY A 423 -20.65 1.60 -28.83
C GLY A 423 -21.87 2.51 -28.92
N GLU A 424 -22.60 2.59 -27.80
CA GLU A 424 -23.78 3.45 -27.66
C GLU A 424 -23.45 4.68 -26.82
N LEU A 425 -23.69 5.87 -27.39
CA LEU A 425 -23.39 7.16 -26.77
C LEU A 425 -24.59 8.12 -26.82
N GLY A 426 -25.82 7.59 -26.96
CA GLY A 426 -27.03 8.40 -27.09
C GLY A 426 -27.04 9.15 -28.42
N ASP A 427 -27.40 10.43 -28.38
CA ASP A 427 -27.63 11.25 -29.58
C ASP A 427 -26.35 11.74 -30.27
N ARG A 428 -25.17 11.29 -29.82
CA ARG A 428 -23.90 11.67 -30.44
C ARG A 428 -23.84 11.12 -31.87
N ASP A 429 -23.47 12.00 -32.80
CA ASP A 429 -23.48 11.71 -34.24
C ASP A 429 -22.48 10.63 -34.68
N TYR A 430 -21.46 10.37 -33.87
CA TYR A 430 -20.49 9.27 -34.05
C TYR A 430 -20.83 8.00 -33.25
N SER A 431 -22.00 7.95 -32.58
CA SER A 431 -22.53 6.71 -31.96
C SER A 431 -22.87 5.69 -33.03
N LEU A 432 -22.60 4.39 -32.80
CA LEU A 432 -22.81 3.37 -33.83
C LEU A 432 -24.27 3.28 -34.30
N SER A 433 -25.22 3.34 -33.36
CA SER A 433 -26.66 3.36 -33.64
C SER A 433 -27.04 4.53 -34.55
N HIS A 434 -26.51 5.71 -34.24
CA HIS A 434 -26.77 6.93 -34.99
C HIS A 434 -26.14 6.91 -36.38
N VAL A 435 -24.88 6.46 -36.50
CA VAL A 435 -24.19 6.36 -37.79
C VAL A 435 -24.88 5.36 -38.70
N ILE A 436 -25.20 4.15 -38.21
CA ILE A 436 -25.94 3.15 -39.01
C ILE A 436 -27.34 3.66 -39.35
N GLY A 437 -28.02 4.34 -38.43
CA GLY A 437 -29.31 4.98 -38.68
C GLY A 437 -29.25 5.99 -39.83
N LYS A 438 -28.23 6.86 -39.87
CA LYS A 438 -27.98 7.80 -40.98
C LYS A 438 -27.73 7.10 -42.30
N VAL A 439 -26.89 6.06 -42.31
CA VAL A 439 -26.60 5.27 -43.51
C VAL A 439 -27.85 4.56 -44.03
N ALA A 440 -28.62 3.94 -43.13
CA ALA A 440 -29.89 3.29 -43.44
C ALA A 440 -30.95 4.28 -43.94
N ASN A 441 -31.02 5.48 -43.36
CA ASN A 441 -31.90 6.54 -43.83
C ASN A 441 -31.58 6.94 -45.27
N LYS A 442 -30.30 7.19 -45.56
CA LYS A 442 -29.86 7.63 -46.89
C LYS A 442 -30.07 6.56 -47.96
N LEU A 443 -29.83 5.28 -47.64
CA LEU A 443 -29.88 4.19 -48.61
C LEU A 443 -31.23 3.47 -48.71
N ARG A 444 -32.02 3.45 -47.64
CA ARG A 444 -33.28 2.68 -47.54
C ARG A 444 -34.48 3.52 -47.07
N GLY A 445 -34.31 4.81 -46.79
CA GLY A 445 -35.39 5.67 -46.28
C GLY A 445 -35.80 5.36 -44.85
N TYR A 446 -34.98 4.65 -44.07
CA TYR A 446 -35.28 4.28 -42.69
C TYR A 446 -35.38 5.52 -41.79
N ASN A 447 -36.50 5.71 -41.07
CA ASN A 447 -36.66 6.84 -40.15
C ASN A 447 -36.04 6.54 -38.77
N TYR A 448 -34.73 6.70 -38.69
CA TYR A 448 -33.97 6.44 -37.47
C TYR A 448 -34.22 7.45 -36.34
N GLN A 449 -34.86 8.59 -36.63
CA GLN A 449 -35.22 9.59 -35.62
C GLN A 449 -36.44 9.14 -34.80
N GLU A 450 -37.41 8.48 -35.45
CA GLU A 450 -38.59 7.89 -34.79
C GLU A 450 -38.28 6.51 -34.20
N THR A 451 -37.48 5.71 -34.91
CA THR A 451 -37.08 4.36 -34.47
C THR A 451 -35.56 4.21 -34.56
N PRO A 452 -34.80 4.54 -33.50
CA PRO A 452 -33.35 4.39 -33.49
C PRO A 452 -32.91 2.94 -33.73
N CYS A 453 -31.72 2.76 -34.32
CA CYS A 453 -31.12 1.44 -34.43
C CYS A 453 -30.68 0.93 -33.05
N GLU A 454 -31.12 -0.26 -32.66
CA GLU A 454 -30.78 -0.86 -31.37
C GLU A 454 -29.55 -1.75 -31.48
N ILE A 455 -28.61 -1.61 -30.53
CA ILE A 455 -27.45 -2.50 -30.42
C ILE A 455 -27.83 -3.71 -29.57
N VAL A 456 -27.70 -4.91 -30.15
CA VAL A 456 -28.12 -6.17 -29.55
C VAL A 456 -26.95 -7.14 -29.53
N ALA A 457 -26.73 -7.83 -28.41
CA ALA A 457 -25.75 -8.91 -28.37
C ALA A 457 -26.26 -10.10 -29.19
N GLU A 458 -25.36 -10.80 -29.88
CA GLU A 458 -25.74 -11.97 -30.69
C GLU A 458 -26.48 -13.05 -29.88
N GLU A 459 -26.09 -13.24 -28.62
CA GLU A 459 -26.74 -14.15 -27.66
C GLU A 459 -28.21 -13.78 -27.34
N ASP A 460 -28.54 -12.49 -27.45
CA ASP A 460 -29.87 -11.95 -27.12
C ASP A 460 -30.78 -11.81 -28.35
N TYR A 461 -30.20 -11.92 -29.56
CA TYR A 461 -30.93 -11.79 -30.80
C TYR A 461 -31.71 -13.07 -31.13
N LYS A 462 -33.05 -12.97 -31.11
CA LYS A 462 -33.96 -14.10 -31.35
C LYS A 462 -34.95 -13.75 -32.48
N PRO A 463 -34.64 -14.04 -33.75
CA PRO A 463 -35.43 -13.55 -34.90
C PRO A 463 -36.90 -14.01 -34.88
N ALA A 464 -37.24 -15.07 -34.14
CA ALA A 464 -38.60 -15.54 -33.96
C ALA A 464 -39.48 -14.61 -33.09
N LEU A 465 -38.91 -13.73 -32.25
CA LEU A 465 -39.69 -12.85 -31.38
C LEU A 465 -40.22 -11.63 -32.14
N LEU A 466 -41.48 -11.26 -31.88
CA LEU A 466 -42.15 -10.10 -32.50
C LEU A 466 -41.33 -8.81 -32.41
N LYS A 467 -40.61 -8.59 -31.30
CA LYS A 467 -39.78 -7.40 -31.10
C LYS A 467 -38.67 -7.22 -32.15
N PHE A 468 -38.24 -8.30 -32.82
CA PHE A 468 -37.18 -8.26 -33.83
C PHE A 468 -37.70 -8.29 -35.28
N LYS A 469 -39.03 -8.32 -35.47
CA LYS A 469 -39.66 -8.35 -36.80
C LYS A 469 -39.60 -6.99 -37.49
N ASN A 470 -39.72 -5.91 -36.73
CA ASN A 470 -39.72 -4.53 -37.25
C ASN A 470 -38.64 -3.71 -36.53
N GLY A 471 -37.90 -2.89 -37.27
CA GLY A 471 -36.88 -2.00 -36.73
C GLY A 471 -35.48 -2.27 -37.29
N CYS A 472 -34.49 -1.56 -36.75
CA CYS A 472 -33.08 -1.67 -37.10
C CYS A 472 -32.29 -2.25 -35.93
N PHE A 473 -31.62 -3.38 -36.13
CA PHE A 473 -30.85 -4.09 -35.10
C PHE A 473 -29.40 -4.26 -35.53
N ILE A 474 -28.48 -3.84 -34.67
CA ILE A 474 -27.04 -3.95 -34.85
C ILE A 474 -26.54 -5.08 -33.94
N ILE A 475 -26.31 -6.24 -34.54
CA ILE A 475 -25.96 -7.47 -33.85
C ILE A 475 -24.45 -7.54 -33.66
N LYS A 476 -24.00 -7.61 -32.40
CA LYS A 476 -22.58 -7.64 -32.04
C LYS A 476 -22.17 -8.94 -31.35
N GLU A 477 -20.97 -9.40 -31.69
CA GLU A 477 -20.26 -10.44 -30.95
C GLU A 477 -19.56 -9.87 -29.71
N LYS A 478 -20.20 -10.01 -28.55
CA LYS A 478 -19.74 -9.41 -27.28
C LYS A 478 -18.32 -9.80 -26.85
N ARG A 479 -17.85 -10.98 -27.24
CA ARG A 479 -16.53 -11.51 -26.85
C ARG A 479 -15.37 -10.85 -27.58
N TYR A 480 -15.60 -10.42 -28.82
CA TYR A 480 -14.55 -9.89 -29.71
C TYR A 480 -14.73 -8.40 -30.05
N CYS A 481 -15.82 -7.79 -29.60
CA CYS A 481 -16.10 -6.38 -29.85
C CYS A 481 -15.39 -5.46 -28.83
N ARG A 482 -14.60 -4.54 -29.37
CA ARG A 482 -14.00 -3.38 -28.70
C ARG A 482 -14.60 -2.09 -29.25
N ALA A 483 -14.44 -1.00 -28.54
CA ALA A 483 -14.93 0.32 -28.95
C ALA A 483 -14.35 0.79 -30.31
N THR A 484 -13.15 0.33 -30.67
CA THR A 484 -12.45 0.68 -31.92
C THR A 484 -12.33 -0.45 -32.93
N ASP A 485 -12.73 -1.66 -32.56
CA ASP A 485 -12.62 -2.85 -33.41
C ASP A 485 -13.75 -3.82 -33.08
N CYS A 486 -14.72 -3.98 -33.99
CA CYS A 486 -15.90 -4.77 -33.73
C CYS A 486 -16.51 -5.27 -35.03
N ASN A 487 -16.67 -6.59 -35.15
CA ASN A 487 -17.48 -7.19 -36.19
C ASN A 487 -18.96 -7.14 -35.75
N PHE A 488 -19.82 -6.64 -36.64
CA PHE A 488 -21.26 -6.57 -36.41
C PHE A 488 -22.04 -6.80 -37.70
N LYS A 489 -23.31 -7.17 -37.55
CA LYS A 489 -24.28 -7.30 -38.64
C LYS A 489 -25.43 -6.33 -38.40
N VAL A 490 -25.99 -5.77 -39.47
CA VAL A 490 -27.17 -4.90 -39.38
C VAL A 490 -28.35 -5.62 -40.01
N ILE A 491 -29.47 -5.66 -39.30
CA ILE A 491 -30.74 -6.20 -39.79
C ILE A 491 -31.78 -5.09 -39.74
N ILE A 492 -32.44 -4.84 -40.87
CA ILE A 492 -33.54 -3.88 -40.99
C ILE A 492 -34.79 -4.66 -41.41
N SER A 493 -35.78 -4.74 -40.51
CA SER A 493 -37.05 -5.45 -40.73
C SER A 493 -36.84 -6.85 -41.35
N GLU A 494 -36.10 -7.70 -40.63
CA GLU A 494 -35.71 -9.08 -40.98
C GLU A 494 -34.72 -9.24 -42.15
N ARG A 495 -34.36 -8.17 -42.85
CA ARG A 495 -33.41 -8.23 -43.97
C ARG A 495 -32.02 -7.81 -43.52
N VAL A 496 -31.01 -8.59 -43.92
CA VAL A 496 -29.62 -8.21 -43.75
C VAL A 496 -29.35 -6.94 -44.55
N PHE A 497 -28.71 -5.98 -43.89
CA PHE A 497 -28.24 -4.74 -44.48
C PHE A 497 -26.72 -4.75 -44.50
N ASP A 498 -26.14 -4.79 -45.70
CA ASP A 498 -24.71 -4.94 -45.98
C ASP A 498 -24.19 -3.87 -46.96
N ASN A 499 -25.01 -2.87 -47.31
CA ASN A 499 -24.65 -1.77 -48.21
C ASN A 499 -23.76 -0.71 -47.50
N TYR A 500 -22.78 -1.13 -46.73
CA TYR A 500 -21.79 -0.26 -46.09
C TYR A 500 -20.47 -1.01 -45.91
N THR A 501 -19.39 -0.26 -45.73
CA THR A 501 -18.05 -0.79 -45.46
C THR A 501 -17.47 -0.11 -44.24
N VAL A 502 -16.74 -0.86 -43.41
CA VAL A 502 -15.99 -0.31 -42.28
C VAL A 502 -14.55 -0.03 -42.71
N LYS A 503 -14.10 1.21 -42.56
CA LYS A 503 -12.69 1.59 -42.75
C LYS A 503 -12.07 1.91 -41.39
N ASN A 504 -10.92 1.31 -41.11
CA ASN A 504 -10.21 1.47 -39.85
C ASN A 504 -8.70 1.69 -40.09
N ASP A 505 -8.25 2.94 -39.97
CA ASP A 505 -6.84 3.32 -39.86
C ASP A 505 -6.62 4.21 -38.63
N LEU A 506 -7.37 3.96 -37.56
CA LEU A 506 -7.31 4.73 -36.32
C LEU A 506 -5.92 4.58 -35.67
N LYS A 507 -5.13 5.65 -35.72
CA LYS A 507 -3.81 5.76 -35.09
C LYS A 507 -3.74 7.06 -34.31
N LEU A 508 -3.91 6.97 -33.01
CA LEU A 508 -3.73 8.11 -32.11
C LEU A 508 -2.43 7.96 -31.34
N ASN A 509 -1.53 8.92 -31.51
CA ASN A 509 -0.30 8.98 -30.73
C ASN A 509 -0.49 9.95 -29.58
N LEU A 510 -0.25 9.49 -28.35
CA LEU A 510 -0.29 10.36 -27.18
C LEU A 510 0.80 11.43 -27.28
N PHE A 511 2.00 10.98 -27.65
CA PHE A 511 3.19 11.79 -27.92
C PHE A 511 3.55 11.82 -29.42
N PRO A 512 4.34 12.79 -29.88
CA PRO A 512 4.66 12.91 -31.30
C PRO A 512 5.55 11.76 -31.79
N TYR A 513 5.12 11.02 -32.81
CA TYR A 513 5.89 9.90 -33.39
C TYR A 513 7.03 10.38 -34.31
N ASN A 514 6.81 11.50 -35.00
CA ASN A 514 7.80 12.15 -35.87
C ASN A 514 7.63 13.67 -35.82
N TYR A 515 8.62 14.41 -36.32
CA TYR A 515 8.62 15.88 -36.32
C TYR A 515 7.51 16.49 -37.19
N VAL A 516 7.08 15.81 -38.26
CA VAL A 516 6.05 16.31 -39.18
C VAL A 516 4.67 16.33 -38.51
N LYS A 517 4.35 15.27 -37.76
CA LYS A 517 3.08 15.07 -37.07
C LYS A 517 3.10 15.51 -35.61
N GLU A 518 4.03 16.37 -35.23
CA GLU A 518 4.17 16.78 -33.83
C GLU A 518 2.90 17.47 -33.30
N LYS A 519 2.34 18.36 -34.12
CA LYS A 519 1.10 19.11 -33.84
C LYS A 519 -0.14 18.22 -33.77
N GLU A 520 -0.08 17.02 -34.33
CA GLU A 520 -1.18 16.05 -34.32
C GLU A 520 -1.22 15.21 -33.04
N SER A 521 -0.16 15.21 -32.21
CA SER A 521 -0.15 14.42 -30.97
C SER A 521 -1.16 14.94 -29.95
N LEU A 522 -1.79 14.01 -29.21
CA LEU A 522 -2.87 14.36 -28.28
C LEU A 522 -2.41 15.33 -27.19
N ILE A 523 -1.20 15.16 -26.65
CA ILE A 523 -0.63 16.09 -25.66
C ILE A 523 -0.41 17.48 -26.26
N LYS A 524 0.04 17.58 -27.52
CA LYS A 524 0.26 18.89 -28.15
C LYS A 524 -1.05 19.59 -28.47
N LEU A 525 -2.07 18.85 -28.91
CA LEU A 525 -3.42 19.39 -29.07
C LEU A 525 -3.99 19.87 -27.73
N LEU A 526 -3.77 19.13 -26.64
CA LEU A 526 -4.22 19.52 -25.30
C LEU A 526 -3.55 20.81 -24.82
N GLU A 527 -2.23 20.90 -24.96
CA GLU A 527 -1.44 22.10 -24.61
C GLU A 527 -1.96 23.33 -25.37
N ASN A 528 -2.12 23.21 -26.69
CA ASN A 528 -2.52 24.32 -27.56
C ASN A 528 -3.97 24.78 -27.30
N ASN A 529 -4.90 23.85 -27.06
CA ASN A 529 -6.33 24.16 -27.05
C ASN A 529 -6.92 24.35 -25.64
N LYS A 530 -6.39 23.66 -24.62
CA LYS A 530 -6.89 23.74 -23.24
C LYS A 530 -5.91 24.42 -22.27
N LYS A 531 -4.81 25.00 -22.80
CA LYS A 531 -3.81 25.79 -22.04
C LYS A 531 -3.20 25.04 -20.85
N ILE A 532 -3.13 23.71 -20.93
CA ILE A 532 -2.40 22.89 -19.96
C ILE A 532 -0.90 23.12 -20.13
N LYS A 533 -0.18 23.36 -19.04
CA LYS A 533 1.29 23.43 -19.06
C LYS A 533 1.87 22.02 -19.11
N VAL A 534 2.92 21.87 -19.92
CA VAL A 534 3.60 20.58 -20.14
C VAL A 534 5.08 20.71 -19.81
N ASP A 535 5.52 20.06 -18.72
CA ASP A 535 6.91 20.12 -18.27
C ASP A 535 7.63 18.79 -18.44
N SER A 536 8.87 18.80 -18.92
CA SER A 536 9.70 17.59 -19.00
C SER A 536 10.21 17.13 -17.64
N ILE A 537 10.12 15.83 -17.36
CA ILE A 537 10.51 15.21 -16.09
C ILE A 537 11.66 14.23 -16.34
N PRO A 538 12.92 14.68 -16.31
CA PRO A 538 14.07 13.84 -16.60
C PRO A 538 14.48 12.93 -15.42
N ASN A 539 14.11 13.29 -14.19
CA ASN A 539 14.52 12.58 -12.98
C ASN A 539 13.56 12.81 -11.80
N VAL A 540 13.78 12.06 -10.71
CA VAL A 540 12.97 12.13 -9.48
C VAL A 540 13.02 13.50 -8.81
N THR A 541 14.16 14.19 -8.87
CA THR A 541 14.30 15.53 -8.26
C THR A 541 13.35 16.52 -8.92
N ARG A 542 13.29 16.54 -10.25
CA ARG A 542 12.32 17.37 -10.99
C ARG A 542 10.89 16.92 -10.74
N PHE A 543 10.63 15.61 -10.68
CA PHE A 543 9.31 15.08 -10.33
C PHE A 543 8.84 15.66 -8.98
N LYS A 544 9.65 15.55 -7.93
CA LYS A 544 9.32 16.06 -6.58
C LYS A 544 9.06 17.56 -6.59
N SER A 545 9.94 18.33 -7.21
CA SER A 545 9.80 19.79 -7.29
C SER A 545 8.46 20.19 -7.93
N VAL A 546 8.07 19.56 -9.04
CA VAL A 546 6.78 19.84 -9.70
C VAL A 546 5.61 19.31 -8.87
N PHE A 547 5.74 18.11 -8.30
CA PHE A 547 4.70 17.50 -7.46
C PHE A 547 4.39 18.35 -6.22
N GLU A 548 5.40 18.96 -5.59
CA GLU A 548 5.24 19.85 -4.44
C GLU A 548 4.68 21.23 -4.84
N ALA A 549 5.13 21.78 -5.97
CA ALA A 549 4.70 23.09 -6.45
C ALA A 549 3.27 23.11 -7.01
N HIS A 550 2.81 22.00 -7.60
CA HIS A 550 1.53 21.90 -8.31
C HIS A 550 0.69 20.73 -7.76
N PRO A 551 -0.23 20.99 -6.82
CA PRO A 551 -1.05 19.95 -6.18
C PRO A 551 -2.00 19.21 -7.14
N ASP A 552 -2.41 19.84 -8.23
CA ASP A 552 -3.24 19.27 -9.30
C ASP A 552 -2.44 18.54 -10.37
N ALA A 553 -1.11 18.58 -10.32
CA ALA A 553 -0.29 17.97 -11.35
C ALA A 553 -0.45 16.44 -11.40
N ILE A 554 -0.57 15.93 -12.63
CA ILE A 554 -0.40 14.52 -12.96
C ILE A 554 0.77 14.36 -13.93
N PHE A 555 1.39 13.19 -13.90
CA PHE A 555 2.58 12.89 -14.68
C PHE A 555 2.23 11.80 -15.68
N VAL A 556 2.60 11.97 -16.93
CA VAL A 556 2.19 11.10 -18.04
C VAL A 556 3.43 10.70 -18.81
N GLY A 557 3.51 9.44 -19.22
CA GLY A 557 4.60 8.93 -20.05
C GLY A 557 4.17 7.78 -20.95
N GLU A 558 5.03 7.44 -21.89
CA GLU A 558 4.98 6.22 -22.70
C GLU A 558 6.30 5.46 -22.53
N GLY A 559 6.22 4.19 -22.17
CA GLY A 559 7.39 3.37 -21.88
C GLY A 559 7.23 1.95 -22.42
N CYS A 560 8.30 1.16 -22.44
CA CYS A 560 8.23 -0.26 -22.78
C CYS A 560 7.58 -1.05 -21.63
N ILE A 561 6.49 -1.76 -21.92
CA ILE A 561 5.76 -2.53 -20.91
C ILE A 561 6.60 -3.66 -20.29
N GLU A 562 7.54 -4.21 -21.06
CA GLU A 562 8.45 -5.26 -20.62
C GLU A 562 9.33 -4.83 -19.44
N ASP A 563 9.70 -3.55 -19.36
CA ASP A 563 10.52 -3.02 -18.27
C ASP A 563 9.69 -2.44 -17.15
N LEU A 564 8.49 -1.95 -17.48
CA LEU A 564 7.55 -1.44 -16.48
C LEU A 564 6.98 -2.58 -15.63
N TYR A 565 6.71 -3.74 -16.26
CA TYR A 565 6.12 -4.94 -15.64
C TYR A 565 6.84 -6.24 -16.05
N PRO A 566 8.13 -6.41 -15.73
CA PRO A 566 8.96 -7.52 -16.23
C PRO A 566 8.50 -8.91 -15.79
N ILE A 567 7.78 -9.00 -14.67
CA ILE A 567 7.22 -10.26 -14.18
C ILE A 567 6.09 -10.76 -15.11
N LYS A 568 5.31 -9.85 -15.70
CA LYS A 568 4.16 -10.18 -16.55
C LYS A 568 4.49 -10.17 -18.03
N PHE A 569 5.34 -9.24 -18.47
CA PHE A 569 5.69 -9.04 -19.86
C PHE A 569 7.18 -9.29 -20.02
N LYS A 570 7.52 -10.51 -20.45
CA LYS A 570 8.91 -10.89 -20.67
C LYS A 570 9.37 -10.42 -22.05
N ARG A 571 10.60 -9.92 -22.13
CA ARG A 571 11.29 -9.68 -23.39
C ARG A 571 11.57 -11.02 -24.07
N MET A 572 11.13 -11.18 -25.31
CA MET A 572 11.43 -12.35 -26.14
C MET A 572 12.61 -12.06 -27.09
N ARG A 573 12.98 -10.79 -27.27
CA ARG A 573 14.08 -10.32 -28.12
C ARG A 573 14.81 -9.16 -27.45
N ALA A 574 16.09 -8.95 -27.77
CA ALA A 574 16.95 -7.97 -27.11
C ALA A 574 16.43 -6.52 -27.21
N ASN A 575 15.79 -6.14 -28.32
CA ASN A 575 15.26 -4.80 -28.58
C ASN A 575 13.73 -4.75 -28.60
N GLN A 576 13.07 -5.65 -27.88
CA GLN A 576 11.61 -5.65 -27.82
C GLN A 576 11.13 -4.52 -26.91
N CYS A 577 10.38 -3.58 -27.49
CA CYS A 577 9.62 -2.58 -26.76
C CYS A 577 8.18 -2.60 -27.26
N ARG A 578 7.22 -2.93 -26.39
CA ARG A 578 5.81 -2.62 -26.64
C ARG A 578 5.46 -1.36 -25.87
N PRO A 579 5.24 -0.22 -26.58
CA PRO A 579 4.82 1.01 -25.94
C PRO A 579 3.54 0.82 -25.14
N VAL A 580 3.51 1.35 -23.93
CA VAL A 580 2.31 1.49 -23.12
C VAL A 580 2.31 2.88 -22.49
N SER A 581 1.19 3.58 -22.61
CA SER A 581 0.99 4.86 -21.95
C SER A 581 0.61 4.67 -20.48
N PHE A 582 1.10 5.55 -19.62
CA PHE A 582 0.86 5.48 -18.19
C PHE A 582 0.74 6.84 -17.52
N ILE A 583 0.03 6.86 -16.39
CA ILE A 583 -0.12 8.03 -15.52
C ILE A 583 0.53 7.70 -14.17
N VAL A 584 1.34 8.63 -13.68
CA VAL A 584 1.86 8.67 -12.31
C VAL A 584 1.22 9.84 -11.59
N ASP A 585 0.66 9.58 -10.42
CA ASP A 585 -0.08 10.58 -9.64
C ASP A 585 0.28 10.60 -8.15
N TYR A 586 1.27 9.80 -7.77
CA TYR A 586 1.85 9.81 -6.42
C TYR A 586 3.26 9.20 -6.42
N ILE A 587 4.10 9.62 -5.46
CA ILE A 587 5.43 9.06 -5.21
C ILE A 587 5.57 8.64 -3.75
N TYR A 588 6.10 7.43 -3.53
CA TYR A 588 6.50 6.91 -2.24
C TYR A 588 8.01 7.04 -2.08
N GLU A 589 8.43 7.51 -0.93
CA GLU A 589 9.82 7.61 -0.53
C GLU A 589 10.04 6.82 0.75
N ALA A 590 11.00 5.90 0.72
CA ALA A 590 11.48 5.20 1.89
C ALA A 590 12.97 4.94 1.77
N LYS A 591 13.76 5.42 2.74
CA LYS A 591 15.21 5.10 2.86
C LYS A 591 16.01 5.39 1.58
N GLY A 592 15.76 6.52 0.92
CA GLY A 592 16.42 6.90 -0.34
C GLY A 592 15.97 6.13 -1.59
N THR A 593 15.01 5.21 -1.45
CA THR A 593 14.38 4.52 -2.58
C THR A 593 13.05 5.16 -2.92
N PHE A 594 12.75 5.20 -4.22
CA PHE A 594 11.54 5.79 -4.76
C PHE A 594 10.68 4.73 -5.45
N ALA A 595 9.38 4.78 -5.20
CA ALA A 595 8.40 4.04 -5.95
C ALA A 595 7.27 4.98 -6.38
N MET A 596 6.72 4.75 -7.56
CA MET A 596 5.68 5.56 -8.16
C MET A 596 4.36 4.79 -8.15
N GLN A 597 3.27 5.50 -7.92
CA GLN A 597 1.93 4.97 -8.13
C GLN A 597 1.57 5.13 -9.60
N ILE A 598 1.39 4.02 -10.32
CA ILE A 598 1.24 4.00 -11.77
C ILE A 598 -0.10 3.39 -12.16
N ARG A 599 -0.73 3.99 -13.17
CA ARG A 599 -1.84 3.40 -13.94
C ARG A 599 -1.46 3.36 -15.40
N THR A 600 -1.24 2.17 -15.94
CA THR A 600 -1.10 2.03 -17.40
C THR A 600 -2.46 2.13 -18.08
N ALA A 601 -2.47 2.33 -19.39
CA ALA A 601 -3.66 2.21 -20.23
C ALA A 601 -4.34 0.83 -20.13
N LEU A 602 -3.65 -0.19 -19.61
CA LEU A 602 -4.17 -1.54 -19.42
C LEU A 602 -4.76 -1.78 -18.02
N ASP A 603 -4.31 -1.03 -17.01
CA ASP A 603 -4.83 -1.15 -15.64
C ASP A 603 -6.22 -0.51 -15.55
N HIS A 604 -7.11 -1.07 -14.72
CA HIS A 604 -8.37 -0.41 -14.37
C HIS A 604 -8.08 0.90 -13.63
N VAL A 605 -8.84 1.98 -13.84
CA VAL A 605 -8.57 3.29 -13.21
C VAL A 605 -8.50 3.22 -11.67
N HIS A 606 -9.29 2.35 -11.05
CA HIS A 606 -9.26 2.11 -9.60
C HIS A 606 -8.17 1.14 -9.11
N ALA A 607 -7.36 0.55 -10.00
CA ALA A 607 -6.36 -0.46 -9.64
C ALA A 607 -4.91 -0.01 -9.93
N PRO A 608 -4.45 1.14 -9.39
CA PRO A 608 -3.07 1.58 -9.56
C PRO A 608 -2.07 0.64 -8.87
N ARG A 609 -0.86 0.57 -9.41
CA ARG A 609 0.23 -0.28 -8.90
C ARG A 609 1.37 0.56 -8.36
N ILE A 610 2.07 0.04 -7.35
CA ILE A 610 3.31 0.65 -6.86
C ILE A 610 4.50 0.05 -7.63
N ILE A 611 5.22 0.89 -8.37
CA ILE A 611 6.33 0.48 -9.22
C ILE A 611 7.59 1.25 -8.84
N PRO A 612 8.70 0.56 -8.49
CA PRO A 612 9.98 1.21 -8.26
C PRO A 612 10.42 2.14 -9.39
N TRP A 613 10.97 3.32 -9.04
CA TRP A 613 11.40 4.32 -10.02
C TRP A 613 12.35 3.75 -11.08
N PHE A 614 13.25 2.84 -10.69
CA PHE A 614 14.22 2.29 -11.64
C PHE A 614 13.56 1.52 -12.79
N TYR A 615 12.41 0.85 -12.56
CA TYR A 615 11.64 0.22 -13.63
C TYR A 615 10.99 1.25 -14.54
N VAL A 616 10.44 2.34 -13.96
CA VAL A 616 9.87 3.46 -14.73
C VAL A 616 10.93 4.11 -15.61
N PHE A 617 12.08 4.42 -15.03
CA PHE A 617 13.21 5.04 -15.72
C PHE A 617 13.73 4.14 -16.83
N SER A 618 13.92 2.84 -16.57
CA SER A 618 14.33 1.87 -17.58
C SER A 618 13.32 1.79 -18.72
N SER A 619 12.03 1.69 -18.40
CA SER A 619 10.94 1.65 -19.38
C SER A 619 10.90 2.88 -20.29
N LEU A 620 11.10 4.07 -19.73
CA LEU A 620 11.18 5.33 -20.46
C LEU A 620 12.42 5.41 -21.35
N LYS A 621 13.58 4.97 -20.84
CA LYS A 621 14.85 5.00 -21.58
C LYS A 621 14.83 4.04 -22.76
N GLU A 622 14.29 2.84 -22.58
CA GLU A 622 14.19 1.83 -23.63
C GLU A 622 13.18 2.27 -24.70
N TYR A 623 12.08 2.91 -24.29
CA TYR A 623 11.14 3.52 -25.23
C TYR A 623 11.81 4.63 -26.02
N GLN A 624 12.55 5.51 -25.35
CA GLN A 624 13.31 6.58 -26.00
C GLN A 624 14.25 6.02 -27.08
N LEU A 625 14.98 4.95 -26.79
CA LEU A 625 15.89 4.29 -27.75
C LEU A 625 15.15 3.64 -28.93
N ALA A 626 13.97 3.07 -28.70
CA ALA A 626 13.14 2.44 -29.73
C ALA A 626 12.33 3.45 -30.56
N HIS A 627 12.13 4.67 -30.05
CA HIS A 627 11.28 5.68 -30.66
C HIS A 627 11.98 6.41 -31.83
N PRO A 628 11.34 6.66 -32.98
CA PRO A 628 12.00 7.19 -34.19
C PRO A 628 12.72 8.52 -34.02
N ILE A 629 12.25 9.37 -33.10
CA ILE A 629 12.83 10.69 -32.82
C ILE A 629 13.54 10.77 -31.46
N ASN A 630 13.92 9.63 -30.86
CA ASN A 630 14.64 9.58 -29.60
C ASN A 630 13.94 10.36 -28.45
N LEU A 631 12.62 10.23 -28.35
CA LEU A 631 11.77 11.03 -27.48
C LEU A 631 11.81 10.53 -26.03
N TRP A 632 12.26 11.39 -25.11
CA TRP A 632 11.92 11.22 -23.69
C TRP A 632 10.46 11.61 -23.49
N SER A 633 9.58 10.69 -23.12
CA SER A 633 8.12 10.90 -23.11
C SER A 633 7.55 11.34 -21.74
N PHE A 634 8.33 11.31 -20.65
CA PHE A 634 7.79 11.60 -19.32
C PHE A 634 7.59 13.11 -19.09
N ARG A 635 6.33 13.51 -18.90
CA ARG A 635 5.89 14.90 -18.75
C ARG A 635 5.00 15.08 -17.53
N ALA A 636 5.05 16.25 -16.90
CA ALA A 636 4.02 16.71 -15.97
C ALA A 636 3.01 17.59 -16.71
N LEU A 637 1.74 17.42 -16.35
CA LEU A 637 0.61 18.22 -16.85
C LEU A 637 -0.04 18.91 -15.65
N TYR A 638 -0.27 20.21 -15.74
CA TYR A 638 -0.90 21.03 -14.69
C TYR A 638 -1.45 22.34 -15.27
N GLN A 639 -2.32 23.03 -14.52
CA GLN A 639 -2.89 24.34 -14.90
C GLN A 639 -2.05 25.53 -14.44
#